data_AF-A0A917HDQ0-F1
#
_entry.id   AF-A0A917HDQ0-F1
#
_cell.length_a   1.000
_cell.length_b   1.000
_cell.length_c   1.000
_cell.angle_alpha   90.00
_cell.angle_beta   90.00
_cell.angle_gamma   90.00
#
_symmetry.space_group_name_H-M   'P 1'
#
loop_
_entity.id
_entity.type
_entity.pdbx_description
1 polymer ?
#
loop_
_entity_poly.entity_id
_entity_poly.type
_entity_poly.pdbx_seq_one_letter_code
_entity_poly.pdbx_strand_id
1 'polypeptide(L)'
;MAGISQKVSPNDVLPLLARNIYLHGYVQGSPTEYLILVERYVHQARELQILAGSSNTIRVTSCDDAGTLVQILGYRLREGCGQKDFTLETADPRRAFLTIDSGFPLVELEEALEKGVPFAYSYPASRVPVLLQESDWTGLSTGSRRNSKNIVDALLKDPTVARLYWALAKSDDETRNELHRSPGLNALLPFAPILDFYGSQICIRSGQVIVPGGMSTQAYWKELVGASPSKPGEFVIHLLAKDNGWLTVYFDTLSRLSQEQQRHFTEAPRLTRLYESFRVGTSKLSPASGVFRKAPELLVLFTRVQWDPDGQPHVPGDLEVWKEIFRQKSDSGVIHDWGKRTRSWNSPEQLLEGLTAVSCVEGETGPLQIYLMLGELDRERQFGKRLSVETVRLLADRFTQFNSWYLVFTEFPSLDDASIVHFMNVADAIDGTSNQTLRENTLGAFQATVGLWQILARQNQIPNAELNTSWQQIIEPFGAISSSAQLFDATRNSLGKLLLAAGSKADSSQDEIVSLLAGPRQESPDGQRVHMALAGRMNSVLEDQRLVSLDTLFALNDGLKEMEKGKGKGKGDSLLPLAAELHEFDLPHPIFTNSEKIVWAPAIYTNHHAELQVRTDLTRVIKARSTPAQLEIARGQLAPFLRDTLVGLNYAYYEPPGAQILHHNPLFVRSHDFLGVSVQSSTDRLWAAPMLLGVGTPAGGGAYLMGSLADLPYSLAETEQDFIAPENIQALIWKELVPDLLVSATLPRWWSVTPNELHAATLYQRSGEELLIASGKNVPLRNKVVNILSDRIGPRRLEEVEQSLRSTQTATAMASQMLPAETSYLSVEFYKRFPDETASWGPAGQQLNELRSRYPAEVSWERLSRDFGVPHPRLARTNARELLNVKPFPFFGSYSYRLFGESWESSNLYWARVADEMGYSPIALNILVPELIRHTIAKIFATEPEDWPAILRAMHETEEEFKQGKIAVLPGITPVSTVSVHAGEHATAQSQ
;
A
#
# COMPACT_ATOMS: atom_id res chain seq x y z
N MET A 1 -14.37 14.29 -18.79
CA MET A 1 -14.61 15.50 -17.97
C MET A 1 -14.97 15.24 -16.50
N ALA A 2 -16.04 14.52 -16.16
CA ALA A 2 -16.52 14.40 -14.77
C ALA A 2 -15.59 13.62 -13.81
N GLY A 3 -14.39 13.22 -14.27
CA GLY A 3 -13.44 12.41 -13.50
C GLY A 3 -14.00 11.05 -13.09
N ILE A 4 -14.83 10.42 -13.92
CA ILE A 4 -15.43 9.10 -13.68
C ILE A 4 -14.89 8.14 -14.73
N SER A 5 -14.39 6.99 -14.29
CA SER A 5 -13.88 5.96 -15.17
C SER A 5 -14.98 5.45 -16.11
N GLN A 6 -14.65 5.25 -17.39
CA GLN A 6 -15.60 4.72 -18.38
C GLN A 6 -15.90 3.23 -18.16
N LYS A 7 -15.15 2.56 -17.28
CA LYS A 7 -15.35 1.14 -16.91
C LYS A 7 -16.27 0.95 -15.70
N VAL A 8 -16.80 2.02 -15.09
CA VAL A 8 -17.72 1.89 -13.95
C VAL A 8 -19.08 1.37 -14.40
N SER A 9 -19.78 0.67 -13.49
CA SER A 9 -21.13 0.22 -13.77
C SER A 9 -22.10 1.42 -13.86
N PRO A 10 -23.20 1.33 -14.65
CA PRO A 10 -24.21 2.39 -14.68
C PRO A 10 -24.80 2.73 -13.30
N ASN A 11 -24.84 1.77 -12.37
CA ASN A 11 -25.31 1.98 -10.99
C ASN A 11 -24.43 2.96 -10.20
N ASP A 12 -23.15 3.04 -10.52
CA ASP A 12 -22.17 3.83 -9.77
C ASP A 12 -21.95 5.22 -10.38
N VAL A 13 -22.43 5.48 -11.60
CA VAL A 13 -22.22 6.77 -12.29
C VAL A 13 -22.79 7.95 -11.50
N LEU A 14 -24.06 7.91 -11.06
CA LEU A 14 -24.65 9.00 -10.27
C LEU A 14 -24.01 9.14 -8.88
N PRO A 15 -23.78 8.07 -8.10
CA PRO A 15 -23.01 8.15 -6.85
C PRO A 15 -21.64 8.82 -7.02
N LEU A 16 -20.86 8.40 -8.02
CA LEU A 16 -19.52 8.94 -8.27
C LEU A 16 -19.57 10.39 -8.77
N LEU A 17 -20.57 10.75 -9.59
CA LEU A 17 -20.83 12.14 -9.93
C LEU A 17 -21.11 12.96 -8.67
N ALA A 18 -22.03 12.52 -7.82
CA ALA A 18 -22.36 13.20 -6.57
C ALA A 18 -21.11 13.41 -5.69
N ARG A 19 -20.26 12.37 -5.60
CA ARG A 19 -18.97 12.42 -4.90
C ARG A 19 -18.06 13.52 -5.45
N ASN A 20 -17.78 13.48 -6.76
CA ASN A 20 -16.85 14.42 -7.37
C ASN A 20 -17.39 15.86 -7.31
N ILE A 21 -18.71 16.06 -7.33
CA ILE A 21 -19.31 17.40 -7.19
C ILE A 21 -19.13 17.97 -5.79
N TYR A 22 -19.37 17.19 -4.72
CA TYR A 22 -19.18 17.75 -3.37
C TYR A 22 -17.68 17.97 -3.04
N LEU A 23 -16.78 17.11 -3.55
CA LEU A 23 -15.33 17.21 -3.29
C LEU A 23 -14.66 18.30 -4.11
N HIS A 24 -14.94 18.36 -5.41
CA HIS A 24 -14.21 19.21 -6.36
C HIS A 24 -15.05 20.32 -6.95
N GLY A 25 -16.37 20.27 -6.81
CA GLY A 25 -17.27 21.23 -7.45
C GLY A 25 -17.33 22.59 -6.76
N TYR A 26 -16.98 22.67 -5.48
CA TYR A 26 -17.08 23.90 -4.70
C TYR A 26 -15.83 24.14 -3.84
N VAL A 27 -15.40 25.40 -3.77
CA VAL A 27 -14.41 25.88 -2.81
C VAL A 27 -15.00 27.07 -2.06
N GLN A 28 -15.10 26.96 -0.74
CA GLN A 28 -15.72 27.98 0.12
C GLN A 28 -17.14 28.40 -0.33
N GLY A 29 -17.90 27.46 -0.93
CA GLY A 29 -19.25 27.70 -1.44
C GLY A 29 -19.34 28.28 -2.85
N SER A 30 -18.21 28.63 -3.47
CA SER A 30 -18.14 29.09 -4.86
C SER A 30 -17.91 27.94 -5.82
N PRO A 31 -18.59 27.88 -6.99
CA PRO A 31 -18.31 26.92 -8.04
C PRO A 31 -16.85 26.96 -8.49
N THR A 32 -16.23 25.79 -8.65
CA THR A 32 -14.90 25.66 -9.25
C THR A 32 -14.99 25.60 -10.77
N GLU A 33 -13.85 25.76 -11.46
CA GLU A 33 -13.81 25.57 -12.92
C GLU A 33 -14.23 24.15 -13.30
N TYR A 34 -13.92 23.14 -12.47
CA TYR A 34 -14.40 21.78 -12.66
C TYR A 34 -15.94 21.71 -12.73
N LEU A 35 -16.65 22.30 -11.76
CA LEU A 35 -18.12 22.31 -11.78
C LEU A 35 -18.68 23.08 -12.98
N ILE A 36 -18.11 24.26 -13.27
CA ILE A 36 -18.52 25.09 -14.41
C ILE A 36 -18.39 24.31 -15.72
N LEU A 37 -17.29 23.59 -15.91
CA LEU A 37 -17.09 22.75 -17.08
C LEU A 37 -18.13 21.63 -17.15
N VAL A 38 -18.33 20.87 -16.06
CA VAL A 38 -19.33 19.79 -16.01
C VAL A 38 -20.74 20.31 -16.35
N GLU A 39 -21.15 21.45 -15.77
CA GLU A 39 -22.44 22.07 -16.09
C GLU A 39 -22.56 22.43 -17.58
N ARG A 40 -21.48 22.95 -18.18
CA ARG A 40 -21.45 23.26 -19.62
C ARG A 40 -21.56 22.01 -20.50
N TYR A 41 -20.89 20.91 -20.15
CA TYR A 41 -21.06 19.63 -20.85
C TYR A 41 -22.52 19.14 -20.78
N VAL A 42 -23.11 19.16 -19.59
CA VAL A 42 -24.50 18.74 -19.39
C VAL A 42 -25.46 19.64 -20.19
N HIS A 43 -25.20 20.94 -20.26
CA HIS A 43 -26.00 21.87 -21.08
C HIS A 43 -25.88 21.56 -22.57
N GLN A 44 -24.67 21.46 -23.10
CA GLN A 44 -24.44 21.17 -24.52
C GLN A 44 -25.02 19.80 -24.91
N ALA A 45 -24.83 18.78 -24.06
CA ALA A 45 -25.40 17.45 -24.28
C ALA A 45 -26.94 17.47 -24.32
N ARG A 46 -27.61 18.30 -23.51
CA ARG A 46 -29.07 18.47 -23.56
C ARG A 46 -29.52 19.13 -24.86
N GLU A 47 -28.81 20.16 -25.34
CA GLU A 47 -29.11 20.79 -26.64
C GLU A 47 -28.94 19.78 -27.80
N LEU A 48 -27.86 19.00 -27.80
CA LEU A 48 -27.63 17.94 -28.78
C LEU A 48 -28.70 16.82 -28.72
N GLN A 49 -29.12 16.43 -27.52
CA GLN A 49 -30.19 15.44 -27.34
C GLN A 49 -31.54 15.93 -27.87
N ILE A 50 -31.85 17.21 -27.68
CA ILE A 50 -33.06 17.83 -28.24
C ILE A 50 -33.00 17.78 -29.77
N LEU A 51 -31.84 18.09 -30.36
CA LEU A 51 -31.62 18.04 -31.80
C LEU A 51 -31.72 16.61 -32.37
N ALA A 52 -31.23 15.61 -31.64
CA ALA A 52 -31.34 14.19 -32.01
C ALA A 52 -32.80 13.68 -32.02
N GLY A 53 -33.67 14.34 -31.24
CA GLY A 53 -35.10 14.05 -31.14
C GLY A 53 -35.39 12.61 -30.71
N SER A 54 -36.60 12.12 -31.05
CA SER A 54 -37.02 10.73 -30.76
C SER A 54 -36.23 9.68 -31.55
N SER A 55 -35.53 10.08 -32.61
CA SER A 55 -34.71 9.20 -33.44
C SER A 55 -33.34 8.88 -32.84
N ASN A 56 -32.95 9.55 -31.74
CA ASN A 56 -31.62 9.47 -31.13
C ASN A 56 -30.49 9.63 -32.16
N THR A 57 -30.74 10.40 -33.22
CA THR A 57 -29.80 10.60 -34.32
C THR A 57 -29.82 12.05 -34.72
N ILE A 58 -28.67 12.71 -34.64
CA ILE A 58 -28.47 14.05 -35.20
C ILE A 58 -28.30 13.89 -36.70
N ARG A 59 -29.15 14.56 -37.49
CA ARG A 59 -29.11 14.51 -38.95
C ARG A 59 -28.93 15.90 -39.54
N VAL A 60 -27.98 16.04 -40.45
CA VAL A 60 -27.77 17.25 -41.25
C VAL A 60 -27.79 16.82 -42.71
N THR A 61 -28.80 17.28 -43.46
CA THR A 61 -29.02 16.89 -44.85
C THR A 61 -28.34 17.80 -45.85
N SER A 62 -28.10 19.07 -45.48
CA SER A 62 -27.39 20.04 -46.30
C SER A 62 -26.78 21.14 -45.41
N CYS A 63 -26.03 22.06 -46.03
CA CYS A 63 -25.51 23.27 -45.37
C CYS A 63 -26.60 24.13 -44.72
N ASP A 64 -27.80 24.17 -45.29
CA ASP A 64 -28.92 24.99 -44.77
C ASP A 64 -29.44 24.43 -43.43
N ASP A 65 -29.34 23.11 -43.24
CA ASP A 65 -29.81 22.41 -42.04
C ASP A 65 -28.74 22.32 -40.93
N ALA A 66 -27.49 22.69 -41.24
CA ALA A 66 -26.36 22.55 -40.33
C ALA A 66 -26.30 23.63 -39.25
N GLY A 67 -26.97 24.77 -39.45
CA GLY A 67 -26.82 25.99 -38.66
C GLY A 67 -26.99 25.80 -37.15
N THR A 68 -28.06 25.11 -36.73
CA THR A 68 -28.32 24.86 -35.30
C THR A 68 -27.28 23.93 -34.69
N LEU A 69 -26.86 22.87 -35.41
CA LEU A 69 -25.83 21.95 -34.93
C LEU A 69 -24.51 22.69 -34.73
N VAL A 70 -24.01 23.39 -35.76
CA VAL A 70 -22.70 24.07 -35.66
C VAL A 70 -22.70 25.15 -34.58
N GLN A 71 -23.82 25.85 -34.38
CA GLN A 71 -23.96 26.82 -33.28
C GLN A 71 -23.89 26.13 -31.91
N ILE A 72 -24.56 24.99 -31.71
CA ILE A 72 -24.48 24.22 -30.46
C ILE A 72 -23.04 23.77 -30.20
N LEU A 73 -22.35 23.34 -31.25
CA LEU A 73 -20.95 22.90 -31.21
C LEU A 73 -19.93 24.05 -31.02
N GLY A 74 -20.35 25.31 -31.16
CA GLY A 74 -19.46 26.48 -31.01
C GLY A 74 -18.76 26.93 -32.30
N TYR A 75 -19.24 26.49 -33.45
CA TYR A 75 -18.70 26.79 -34.78
C TYR A 75 -19.70 27.60 -35.63
N ARG A 76 -19.21 28.15 -36.73
CA ARG A 76 -20.03 28.73 -37.79
C ARG A 76 -19.52 28.26 -39.16
N LEU A 77 -20.43 28.24 -40.13
CA LEU A 77 -20.08 27.97 -41.52
C LEU A 77 -19.30 29.17 -42.09
N ARG A 78 -18.13 28.91 -42.69
CA ARG A 78 -17.42 29.89 -43.52
C ARG A 78 -18.16 30.03 -44.87
N GLU A 79 -17.96 31.14 -45.59
CA GLU A 79 -18.46 31.26 -46.96
C GLU A 79 -17.94 30.09 -47.83
N GLY A 80 -18.80 29.55 -48.71
CA GLY A 80 -18.46 28.42 -49.56
C GLY A 80 -18.80 27.03 -49.01
N CYS A 81 -19.79 26.89 -48.13
CA CYS A 81 -20.29 25.56 -47.74
C CYS A 81 -20.75 24.73 -48.96
N GLY A 82 -20.35 23.45 -49.02
CA GLY A 82 -20.53 22.60 -50.21
C GLY A 82 -19.50 22.82 -51.33
N GLN A 83 -18.44 23.59 -51.08
CA GLN A 83 -17.31 23.77 -51.99
C GLN A 83 -16.06 23.07 -51.44
N LYS A 84 -15.13 22.75 -52.34
CA LYS A 84 -13.83 22.18 -52.00
C LYS A 84 -13.05 23.12 -51.08
N ASP A 85 -12.36 22.57 -50.08
CA ASP A 85 -11.60 23.27 -49.05
C ASP A 85 -12.48 24.05 -48.02
N PHE A 86 -13.76 23.66 -47.88
CA PHE A 86 -14.64 24.18 -46.82
C PHE A 86 -14.16 23.74 -45.44
N THR A 87 -14.15 24.67 -44.48
CA THR A 87 -13.78 24.41 -43.08
C THR A 87 -14.72 25.14 -42.12
N LEU A 88 -14.99 24.57 -40.96
CA LEU A 88 -15.72 25.22 -39.87
C LEU A 88 -14.84 26.25 -39.16
N GLU A 89 -15.39 27.43 -38.88
CA GLU A 89 -14.71 28.47 -38.12
C GLU A 89 -15.18 28.47 -36.66
N THR A 90 -14.26 28.58 -35.71
CA THR A 90 -14.60 28.67 -34.28
C THR A 90 -15.34 29.99 -34.01
N ALA A 91 -16.58 29.91 -33.53
CA ALA A 91 -17.43 31.06 -33.21
C ALA A 91 -17.56 31.31 -31.70
N ASP A 92 -17.63 30.24 -30.89
CA ASP A 92 -17.55 30.28 -29.43
C ASP A 92 -16.46 29.30 -28.97
N PRO A 93 -15.27 29.81 -28.62
CA PRO A 93 -14.15 28.96 -28.19
C PRO A 93 -14.48 28.06 -27.00
N ARG A 94 -15.41 28.47 -26.12
CA ARG A 94 -15.80 27.66 -24.96
C ARG A 94 -16.64 26.46 -25.39
N ARG A 95 -17.60 26.64 -26.29
CA ARG A 95 -18.39 25.52 -26.84
C ARG A 95 -17.55 24.62 -27.76
N ALA A 96 -16.67 25.22 -28.56
CA ALA A 96 -15.76 24.48 -29.44
C ALA A 96 -14.80 23.57 -28.64
N PHE A 97 -14.27 24.06 -27.51
CA PHE A 97 -13.49 23.23 -26.59
C PHE A 97 -14.27 21.99 -26.11
N LEU A 98 -15.51 22.16 -25.65
CA LEU A 98 -16.35 21.06 -25.18
C LEU A 98 -16.65 20.05 -26.30
N THR A 99 -16.90 20.54 -27.51
CA THR A 99 -17.12 19.69 -28.69
C THR A 99 -15.92 18.79 -28.95
N ILE A 100 -14.71 19.37 -29.01
CA ILE A 100 -13.47 18.62 -29.26
C ILE A 100 -13.22 17.62 -28.13
N ASP A 101 -13.27 18.06 -26.87
CA ASP A 101 -12.98 17.19 -25.72
C ASP A 101 -14.05 16.11 -25.48
N SER A 102 -15.31 16.33 -25.88
CA SER A 102 -16.36 15.30 -25.83
C SER A 102 -16.17 14.18 -26.84
N GLY A 103 -15.26 14.34 -27.81
CA GLY A 103 -15.06 13.40 -28.92
C GLY A 103 -16.17 13.43 -29.97
N PHE A 104 -16.92 14.54 -30.10
CA PHE A 104 -17.89 14.70 -31.17
C PHE A 104 -17.17 14.64 -32.54
N PRO A 105 -17.70 13.91 -33.55
CA PRO A 105 -17.00 13.68 -34.82
C PRO A 105 -17.05 14.91 -35.74
N LEU A 106 -16.35 15.98 -35.35
CA LEU A 106 -16.33 17.26 -36.05
C LEU A 106 -15.73 17.15 -37.45
N VAL A 107 -14.68 16.33 -37.61
CA VAL A 107 -14.03 16.10 -38.91
C VAL A 107 -15.02 15.45 -39.90
N GLU A 108 -15.78 14.46 -39.45
CA GLU A 108 -16.79 13.80 -40.29
C GLU A 108 -17.92 14.77 -40.67
N LEU A 109 -18.35 15.64 -39.74
CA LEU A 109 -19.33 16.68 -40.03
C LEU A 109 -18.80 17.68 -41.07
N GLU A 110 -17.56 18.13 -40.92
CA GLU A 110 -16.93 19.07 -41.85
C GLU A 110 -16.79 18.47 -43.25
N GLU A 111 -16.31 17.22 -43.35
CA GLU A 111 -16.23 16.51 -44.63
C GLU A 111 -17.60 16.29 -45.29
N ALA A 112 -18.62 15.99 -44.50
CA ALA A 112 -19.98 15.81 -45.02
C ALA A 112 -20.52 17.13 -45.60
N LEU A 113 -20.25 18.26 -44.93
CA LEU A 113 -20.63 19.60 -45.39
C LEU A 113 -19.82 20.05 -46.62
N GLU A 114 -18.53 19.73 -46.70
CA GLU A 114 -17.69 20.00 -47.87
C GLU A 114 -18.21 19.25 -49.11
N LYS A 115 -18.52 17.95 -48.95
CA LYS A 115 -18.97 17.07 -50.03
C LYS A 115 -20.47 17.20 -50.35
N GLY A 116 -21.23 17.94 -49.54
CA GLY A 116 -22.68 18.10 -49.70
C GLY A 116 -23.46 16.79 -49.49
N VAL A 117 -22.97 15.88 -48.64
CA VAL A 117 -23.62 14.60 -48.33
C VAL A 117 -24.25 14.63 -46.93
N PRO A 118 -25.29 13.81 -46.65
CA PRO A 118 -25.91 13.78 -45.34
C PRO A 118 -24.96 13.31 -44.24
N PHE A 119 -24.92 14.03 -43.13
CA PHE A 119 -24.29 13.61 -41.89
C PHE A 119 -25.34 13.00 -40.94
N ALA A 120 -25.04 11.84 -40.36
CA ALA A 120 -25.88 11.17 -39.39
C ALA A 120 -25.04 10.64 -38.24
N TYR A 121 -25.32 11.12 -37.03
CA TYR A 121 -24.59 10.72 -35.82
C TYR A 121 -25.54 10.24 -34.74
N SER A 122 -25.33 9.01 -34.25
CA SER A 122 -26.14 8.44 -33.18
C SER A 122 -25.80 9.12 -31.86
N TYR A 123 -26.82 9.68 -31.21
CA TYR A 123 -26.70 10.37 -29.93
C TYR A 123 -27.88 9.99 -29.01
N PRO A 124 -27.91 8.75 -28.50
CA PRO A 124 -28.94 8.31 -27.55
C PRO A 124 -28.66 8.81 -26.13
N ALA A 125 -29.73 9.05 -25.37
CA ALA A 125 -29.61 9.39 -23.97
C ALA A 125 -29.13 8.18 -23.15
N SER A 126 -28.07 8.36 -22.36
CA SER A 126 -27.59 7.35 -21.41
C SER A 126 -28.56 7.22 -20.22
N ARG A 127 -28.99 5.98 -19.93
CA ARG A 127 -29.83 5.67 -18.77
C ARG A 127 -28.96 5.25 -17.59
N VAL A 128 -29.12 5.93 -16.46
CA VAL A 128 -28.45 5.61 -15.20
C VAL A 128 -29.48 5.42 -14.09
N PRO A 129 -29.36 4.40 -13.24
CA PRO A 129 -30.29 4.19 -12.14
C PRO A 129 -30.21 5.30 -11.09
N VAL A 130 -31.37 5.70 -10.58
CA VAL A 130 -31.49 6.72 -9.52
C VAL A 130 -31.71 6.00 -8.20
N LEU A 131 -30.99 6.44 -7.17
CA LEU A 131 -31.20 5.99 -5.79
C LEU A 131 -32.56 6.54 -5.30
N LEU A 132 -33.47 5.69 -4.80
CA LEU A 132 -34.83 6.11 -4.42
C LEU A 132 -35.59 6.73 -5.63
N GLN A 133 -36.54 7.64 -5.40
CA GLN A 133 -37.23 8.36 -6.48
C GLN A 133 -36.55 9.69 -6.78
N GLU A 134 -36.56 10.11 -8.04
CA GLU A 134 -35.98 11.41 -8.46
C GLU A 134 -36.59 12.60 -7.69
N SER A 135 -37.90 12.56 -7.43
CA SER A 135 -38.62 13.57 -6.66
C SER A 135 -38.13 13.72 -5.22
N ASP A 136 -37.62 12.63 -4.63
CA ASP A 136 -37.12 12.63 -3.25
C ASP A 136 -35.90 13.55 -3.11
N TRP A 137 -35.14 13.74 -4.19
CA TRP A 137 -33.91 14.55 -4.20
C TRP A 137 -34.12 15.97 -4.71
N THR A 138 -34.92 16.15 -5.77
CA THR A 138 -35.17 17.49 -6.33
C THR A 138 -35.88 18.41 -5.34
N GLY A 139 -36.61 17.84 -4.38
CA GLY A 139 -37.28 18.59 -3.31
C GLY A 139 -36.41 18.99 -2.12
N LEU A 140 -35.18 18.48 -2.00
CA LEU A 140 -34.31 18.72 -0.83
C LEU A 140 -33.57 20.05 -0.87
N SER A 141 -33.26 20.56 -2.07
CA SER A 141 -32.50 21.79 -2.22
C SER A 141 -33.25 22.99 -1.61
N THR A 142 -32.54 23.88 -0.92
CA THR A 142 -33.13 25.05 -0.24
C THR A 142 -32.70 26.37 -0.90
N GLY A 143 -33.44 27.46 -0.62
CA GLY A 143 -33.07 28.81 -1.07
C GLY A 143 -33.01 28.97 -2.60
N SER A 144 -31.97 29.65 -3.10
CA SER A 144 -31.74 29.88 -4.55
C SER A 144 -31.46 28.60 -5.35
N ARG A 145 -31.28 27.45 -4.68
CA ARG A 145 -30.96 26.15 -5.28
C ARG A 145 -32.20 25.29 -5.58
N ARG A 146 -33.42 25.77 -5.30
CA ARG A 146 -34.69 25.02 -5.43
C ARG A 146 -35.13 24.65 -6.85
N ASN A 147 -34.63 25.33 -7.88
CA ASN A 147 -35.14 25.18 -9.26
C ASN A 147 -34.40 24.08 -10.03
N SER A 148 -34.37 22.85 -9.50
CA SER A 148 -33.78 21.68 -10.16
C SER A 148 -34.83 20.95 -10.99
N LYS A 149 -34.59 20.81 -12.31
CA LYS A 149 -35.55 20.16 -13.20
C LYS A 149 -35.47 18.64 -13.16
N ASN A 150 -34.31 18.12 -12.73
CA ASN A 150 -34.00 16.71 -12.60
C ASN A 150 -32.94 16.47 -11.51
N ILE A 151 -32.67 15.20 -11.21
CA ILE A 151 -31.66 14.79 -10.21
C ILE A 151 -30.27 15.34 -10.53
N VAL A 152 -29.85 15.34 -11.79
CA VAL A 152 -28.52 15.84 -12.18
C VAL A 152 -28.38 17.31 -11.81
N ASP A 153 -29.41 18.13 -12.06
CA ASP A 153 -29.41 19.54 -11.64
C ASP A 153 -29.35 19.67 -10.10
N ALA A 154 -30.02 18.80 -9.36
CA ALA A 154 -30.01 18.84 -7.90
C ALA A 154 -28.62 18.52 -7.32
N LEU A 155 -27.94 17.51 -7.87
CA LEU A 155 -26.58 17.14 -7.48
C LEU A 155 -25.58 18.25 -7.85
N LEU A 156 -25.65 18.79 -9.07
CA LEU A 156 -24.73 19.84 -9.54
C LEU A 156 -24.84 21.15 -8.75
N LYS A 157 -26.04 21.50 -8.25
CA LYS A 157 -26.32 22.80 -7.60
C LYS A 157 -26.15 22.80 -6.08
N ASP A 158 -26.27 21.64 -5.42
CA ASP A 158 -26.23 21.56 -3.96
C ASP A 158 -25.23 20.48 -3.48
N PRO A 159 -24.03 20.88 -3.01
CA PRO A 159 -23.02 19.93 -2.57
C PRO A 159 -23.44 19.13 -1.33
N THR A 160 -24.40 19.63 -0.53
CA THR A 160 -24.89 18.89 0.64
C THR A 160 -25.80 17.75 0.21
N VAL A 161 -26.67 18.00 -0.77
CA VAL A 161 -27.51 16.96 -1.39
C VAL A 161 -26.64 15.94 -2.09
N ALA A 162 -25.63 16.39 -2.85
CA ALA A 162 -24.68 15.50 -3.50
C ALA A 162 -23.92 14.61 -2.49
N ARG A 163 -23.48 15.19 -1.36
CA ARG A 163 -22.82 14.41 -0.30
C ARG A 163 -23.75 13.40 0.37
N LEU A 164 -25.02 13.77 0.62
CA LEU A 164 -26.00 12.82 1.17
C LEU A 164 -26.31 11.68 0.20
N TYR A 165 -26.42 11.98 -1.11
CA TYR A 165 -26.62 10.98 -2.15
C TYR A 165 -25.48 9.96 -2.17
N TRP A 166 -24.23 10.45 -2.14
CA TRP A 166 -23.05 9.61 -2.02
C TRP A 166 -23.03 8.78 -0.73
N ALA A 167 -23.38 9.38 0.41
CA ALA A 167 -23.42 8.69 1.69
C ALA A 167 -24.44 7.53 1.69
N LEU A 168 -25.66 7.77 1.22
CA LEU A 168 -26.70 6.73 1.16
C LEU A 168 -26.44 5.68 0.09
N ALA A 169 -25.69 6.00 -0.97
CA ALA A 169 -25.26 5.01 -1.96
C ALA A 169 -24.32 3.96 -1.35
N LYS A 170 -23.68 4.23 -0.21
CA LYS A 170 -22.82 3.26 0.50
C LYS A 170 -23.56 2.37 1.49
N SER A 171 -24.85 2.62 1.72
CA SER A 171 -25.72 1.80 2.56
C SER A 171 -26.38 0.69 1.73
N ASP A 172 -26.58 -0.46 2.36
CA ASP A 172 -27.41 -1.55 1.82
C ASP A 172 -28.88 -1.09 1.63
N ASP A 173 -29.62 -1.81 0.81
CA ASP A 173 -30.96 -1.44 0.36
C ASP A 173 -31.97 -1.37 1.51
N GLU A 174 -31.96 -2.34 2.42
CA GLU A 174 -32.87 -2.36 3.57
C GLU A 174 -32.62 -1.16 4.49
N THR A 175 -31.36 -0.91 4.85
CA THR A 175 -30.95 0.24 5.67
C THR A 175 -31.37 1.55 5.01
N ARG A 176 -31.07 1.71 3.72
CA ARG A 176 -31.36 2.93 2.98
C ARG A 176 -32.86 3.19 2.89
N ASN A 177 -33.66 2.16 2.61
CA ASN A 177 -35.11 2.28 2.54
C ASN A 177 -35.73 2.62 3.91
N GLU A 178 -35.20 2.06 4.99
CA GLU A 178 -35.68 2.37 6.33
C GLU A 178 -35.34 3.82 6.72
N LEU A 179 -34.11 4.27 6.47
CA LEU A 179 -33.69 5.64 6.71
C LEU A 179 -34.47 6.66 5.87
N HIS A 180 -34.85 6.28 4.64
CA HIS A 180 -35.73 7.08 3.79
C HIS A 180 -37.14 7.21 4.38
N ARG A 181 -37.71 6.13 4.95
CA ARG A 181 -39.02 6.17 5.59
C ARG A 181 -38.99 6.93 6.93
N SER A 182 -37.97 6.68 7.74
CA SER A 182 -37.76 7.32 9.03
C SER A 182 -36.26 7.33 9.35
N PRO A 183 -35.63 8.50 9.50
CA PRO A 183 -36.24 9.81 9.75
C PRO A 183 -36.57 10.62 8.49
N GLY A 184 -36.19 10.14 7.30
CA GLY A 184 -36.34 10.84 6.03
C GLY A 184 -35.14 11.71 5.64
N LEU A 185 -34.99 11.98 4.34
CA LEU A 185 -33.80 12.62 3.78
C LEU A 185 -33.55 14.04 4.34
N ASN A 186 -34.59 14.82 4.60
CA ASN A 186 -34.47 16.17 5.19
C ASN A 186 -33.81 16.14 6.58
N ALA A 187 -34.13 15.13 7.40
CA ALA A 187 -33.55 14.98 8.73
C ALA A 187 -32.10 14.47 8.67
N LEU A 188 -31.74 13.72 7.62
CA LEU A 188 -30.38 13.20 7.42
C LEU A 188 -29.43 14.23 6.80
N LEU A 189 -29.96 15.22 6.07
CA LEU A 189 -29.16 16.21 5.33
C LEU A 189 -28.09 16.93 6.18
N PRO A 190 -28.36 17.38 7.42
CA PRO A 190 -27.34 17.98 8.28
C PRO A 190 -26.21 17.01 8.67
N PHE A 191 -26.46 15.70 8.62
CA PHE A 191 -25.52 14.65 9.00
C PHE A 191 -24.84 13.98 7.79
N ALA A 192 -25.07 14.48 6.57
CA ALA A 192 -24.45 13.95 5.35
C ALA A 192 -22.93 13.78 5.47
N PRO A 193 -22.15 14.70 6.07
CA PRO A 193 -20.72 14.50 6.29
C PRO A 193 -20.35 13.30 7.18
N ILE A 194 -21.10 13.09 8.27
CA ILE A 194 -20.85 11.98 9.19
C ILE A 194 -21.26 10.65 8.55
N LEU A 195 -22.40 10.62 7.87
CA LEU A 195 -22.87 9.43 7.14
C LEU A 195 -21.92 9.04 6.00
N ASP A 196 -21.37 10.03 5.29
CA ASP A 196 -20.36 9.82 4.26
C ASP A 196 -19.15 9.08 4.85
N PHE A 197 -18.55 9.57 5.93
CA PHE A 197 -17.37 8.91 6.48
C PHE A 197 -17.70 7.62 7.26
N TYR A 198 -18.72 7.60 8.11
CA TYR A 198 -18.89 6.53 9.12
C TYR A 198 -20.23 5.78 9.00
N GLY A 199 -21.07 6.12 8.02
CA GLY A 199 -22.40 5.52 7.85
C GLY A 199 -22.40 4.14 7.17
N SER A 200 -21.32 3.77 6.47
CA SER A 200 -21.24 2.52 5.68
C SER A 200 -21.42 1.24 6.48
N GLN A 201 -21.21 1.29 7.80
CA GLN A 201 -21.34 0.14 8.70
C GLN A 201 -22.67 0.11 9.46
N ILE A 202 -23.50 1.15 9.34
CA ILE A 202 -24.85 1.15 9.93
C ILE A 202 -25.71 0.18 9.12
N CYS A 203 -26.26 -0.82 9.81
CA CYS A 203 -27.05 -1.89 9.20
C CYS A 203 -28.39 -2.00 9.93
N ILE A 204 -29.50 -1.98 9.19
CA ILE A 204 -30.85 -2.18 9.72
C ILE A 204 -31.42 -3.46 9.10
N ARG A 205 -31.82 -4.40 9.95
CA ARG A 205 -32.44 -5.66 9.53
C ARG A 205 -33.73 -5.88 10.30
N SER A 206 -34.80 -6.20 9.59
CA SER A 206 -36.13 -6.44 10.15
C SER A 206 -36.59 -5.31 11.09
N GLY A 207 -36.34 -4.05 10.71
CA GLY A 207 -36.70 -2.87 11.49
C GLY A 207 -35.87 -2.64 12.76
N GLN A 208 -34.69 -3.27 12.88
CA GLN A 208 -33.78 -3.07 14.01
C GLN A 208 -32.37 -2.73 13.54
N VAL A 209 -31.72 -1.78 14.21
CA VAL A 209 -30.30 -1.51 14.01
C VAL A 209 -29.49 -2.67 14.56
N ILE A 210 -28.65 -3.28 13.72
CA ILE A 210 -27.66 -4.26 14.14
C ILE A 210 -26.51 -3.51 14.81
N VAL A 211 -26.32 -3.76 16.10
CA VAL A 211 -25.30 -3.11 16.91
C VAL A 211 -24.08 -4.02 17.10
N PRO A 212 -22.86 -3.45 17.24
CA PRO A 212 -21.67 -4.23 17.54
C PRO A 212 -21.82 -5.08 18.80
N GLY A 213 -21.39 -6.34 18.72
CA GLY A 213 -21.57 -7.34 19.78
C GLY A 213 -22.95 -8.02 19.80
N GLY A 214 -23.84 -7.67 18.87
CA GLY A 214 -25.11 -8.36 18.63
C GLY A 214 -26.19 -8.08 19.68
N MET A 215 -27.15 -9.01 19.80
CA MET A 215 -28.35 -8.80 20.63
C MET A 215 -28.04 -8.57 22.12
N SER A 216 -26.99 -9.21 22.65
CA SER A 216 -26.60 -9.10 24.05
C SER A 216 -26.17 -7.70 24.48
N THR A 217 -25.84 -6.82 23.53
CA THR A 217 -25.29 -5.49 23.81
C THR A 217 -26.28 -4.36 23.53
N GLN A 218 -27.48 -4.67 23.04
CA GLN A 218 -28.50 -3.67 22.68
C GLN A 218 -28.88 -2.73 23.84
N ALA A 219 -28.91 -3.24 25.07
CA ALA A 219 -29.22 -2.44 26.26
C ALA A 219 -28.16 -1.35 26.50
N TYR A 220 -26.88 -1.69 26.37
CA TYR A 220 -25.77 -0.76 26.55
C TYR A 220 -25.68 0.26 25.42
N TRP A 221 -25.90 -0.16 24.17
CA TRP A 221 -26.01 0.76 23.04
C TRP A 221 -27.18 1.72 23.18
N LYS A 222 -28.33 1.25 23.68
CA LYS A 222 -29.47 2.10 23.98
C LYS A 222 -29.13 3.17 25.01
N GLU A 223 -28.36 2.82 26.04
CA GLU A 223 -27.90 3.77 27.06
C GLU A 223 -26.93 4.81 26.47
N LEU A 224 -25.92 4.38 25.71
CA LEU A 224 -24.92 5.25 25.08
C LEU A 224 -25.54 6.25 24.09
N VAL A 225 -26.39 5.73 23.18
CA VAL A 225 -27.05 6.51 22.12
C VAL A 225 -28.20 7.34 22.69
N GLY A 226 -28.90 6.82 23.71
CA GLY A 226 -30.12 7.43 24.25
C GLY A 226 -31.37 7.11 23.45
N ALA A 227 -31.33 6.12 22.55
CA ALA A 227 -32.45 5.66 21.74
C ALA A 227 -32.37 4.14 21.54
N SER A 228 -33.50 3.48 21.34
CA SER A 228 -33.54 2.01 21.19
C SER A 228 -33.12 1.58 19.79
N PRO A 229 -32.26 0.54 19.62
CA PRO A 229 -31.97 -0.05 18.30
C PRO A 229 -33.23 -0.53 17.55
N SER A 230 -34.31 -0.85 18.29
CA SER A 230 -35.62 -1.21 17.73
C SER A 230 -36.41 -0.03 17.13
N LYS A 231 -35.86 1.19 17.19
CA LYS A 231 -36.41 2.40 16.56
C LYS A 231 -35.33 3.03 15.67
N PRO A 232 -35.11 2.49 14.46
CA PRO A 232 -33.93 2.82 13.67
C PRO A 232 -33.78 4.30 13.35
N GLY A 233 -34.87 5.00 13.00
CA GLY A 233 -34.81 6.43 12.69
C GLY A 233 -34.38 7.32 13.86
N GLU A 234 -34.92 7.08 15.06
CA GLU A 234 -34.51 7.77 16.29
C GLU A 234 -33.06 7.40 16.65
N PHE A 235 -32.72 6.11 16.60
CA PHE A 235 -31.40 5.60 16.94
C PHE A 235 -30.30 6.21 16.08
N VAL A 236 -30.47 6.21 14.75
CA VAL A 236 -29.45 6.69 13.82
C VAL A 236 -29.25 8.20 13.96
N ILE A 237 -30.33 9.00 14.09
CA ILE A 237 -30.18 10.45 14.32
C ILE A 237 -29.43 10.73 15.63
N HIS A 238 -29.76 10.01 16.70
CA HIS A 238 -29.06 10.17 17.97
C HIS A 238 -27.59 9.77 17.87
N LEU A 239 -27.28 8.66 17.21
CA LEU A 239 -25.92 8.18 16.99
C LEU A 239 -25.08 9.23 16.22
N LEU A 240 -25.65 9.82 15.16
CA LEU A 240 -25.00 10.83 14.32
C LEU A 240 -24.82 12.17 15.03
N ALA A 241 -25.74 12.54 15.92
CA ALA A 241 -25.71 13.82 16.63
C ALA A 241 -24.88 13.78 17.91
N LYS A 242 -24.77 12.62 18.57
CA LYS A 242 -24.14 12.47 19.87
C LYS A 242 -22.68 12.88 19.82
N ASP A 243 -22.30 13.78 20.73
CA ASP A 243 -20.95 14.31 20.86
C ASP A 243 -20.39 14.79 19.50
N ASN A 244 -21.20 15.54 18.73
CA ASN A 244 -20.85 16.06 17.39
C ASN A 244 -20.49 14.98 16.35
N GLY A 245 -20.93 13.73 16.55
CA GLY A 245 -20.73 12.59 15.66
C GLY A 245 -19.60 11.65 16.08
N TRP A 246 -18.89 11.92 17.18
CA TRP A 246 -17.81 11.05 17.67
C TRP A 246 -18.31 9.67 18.12
N LEU A 247 -19.56 9.53 18.58
CA LEU A 247 -20.13 8.20 18.86
C LEU A 247 -20.28 7.36 17.57
N THR A 248 -20.53 7.99 16.42
CA THR A 248 -20.61 7.27 15.15
C THR A 248 -19.25 6.71 14.74
N VAL A 249 -18.15 7.44 15.01
CA VAL A 249 -16.79 6.94 14.76
C VAL A 249 -16.54 5.67 15.57
N TYR A 250 -16.88 5.68 16.86
CA TYR A 250 -16.74 4.51 17.74
C TYR A 250 -17.61 3.33 17.27
N PHE A 251 -18.84 3.59 16.85
CA PHE A 251 -19.74 2.58 16.27
C PHE A 251 -19.18 1.97 14.98
N ASP A 252 -18.69 2.80 14.05
CA ASP A 252 -18.08 2.35 12.78
C ASP A 252 -16.83 1.51 13.04
N THR A 253 -15.94 1.94 13.94
CA THR A 253 -14.75 1.18 14.37
C THR A 253 -15.14 -0.21 14.86
N LEU A 254 -16.05 -0.32 15.83
CA LEU A 254 -16.45 -1.62 16.38
C LEU A 254 -17.15 -2.51 15.35
N SER A 255 -17.92 -1.93 14.44
CA SER A 255 -18.64 -2.68 13.39
C SER A 255 -17.71 -3.29 12.33
N ARG A 256 -16.50 -2.74 12.18
CA ARG A 256 -15.47 -3.26 11.25
C ARG A 256 -14.73 -4.47 11.79
N LEU A 257 -14.68 -4.64 13.10
CA LEU A 257 -13.99 -5.75 13.76
C LEU A 257 -14.68 -7.08 13.47
N SER A 258 -13.91 -8.18 13.56
CA SER A 258 -14.46 -9.54 13.53
C SER A 258 -15.43 -9.77 14.70
N GLN A 259 -16.34 -10.72 14.54
CA GLN A 259 -17.28 -11.08 15.61
C GLN A 259 -16.57 -11.46 16.93
N GLU A 260 -15.38 -12.06 16.85
CA GLU A 260 -14.56 -12.41 18.01
C GLU A 260 -14.05 -11.16 18.75
N GLN A 261 -13.43 -10.22 18.04
CA GLN A 261 -12.94 -8.97 18.63
C GLN A 261 -14.09 -8.12 19.19
N GLN A 262 -15.23 -8.07 18.49
CA GLN A 262 -16.40 -7.36 18.99
C GLN A 262 -16.85 -7.89 20.35
N ARG A 263 -16.80 -9.20 20.61
CA ARG A 263 -17.21 -9.76 21.92
C ARG A 263 -16.39 -9.17 23.05
N HIS A 264 -15.06 -9.11 22.91
CA HIS A 264 -14.20 -8.51 23.93
C HIS A 264 -14.56 -7.04 24.15
N PHE A 265 -14.62 -6.21 23.10
CA PHE A 265 -14.87 -4.77 23.28
C PHE A 265 -16.28 -4.40 23.76
N THR A 266 -17.25 -5.28 23.52
CA THR A 266 -18.66 -4.99 23.82
C THR A 266 -19.15 -5.60 25.14
N GLU A 267 -18.27 -6.29 25.87
CA GLU A 267 -18.51 -6.72 27.25
C GLU A 267 -18.83 -5.52 28.15
N ALA A 268 -19.73 -5.73 29.11
CA ALA A 268 -20.04 -4.71 30.10
C ALA A 268 -19.12 -4.85 31.33
N PRO A 269 -18.59 -3.73 31.88
CA PRO A 269 -18.84 -2.33 31.51
C PRO A 269 -17.87 -1.75 30.45
N ARG A 270 -17.04 -2.58 29.81
CA ARG A 270 -15.96 -2.17 28.91
C ARG A 270 -16.44 -1.28 27.75
N LEU A 271 -17.54 -1.65 27.08
CA LEU A 271 -18.11 -0.88 25.96
C LEU A 271 -18.29 0.61 26.28
N THR A 272 -18.90 0.91 27.43
CA THR A 272 -19.22 2.27 27.86
C THR A 272 -17.97 3.01 28.31
N ARG A 273 -17.10 2.36 29.09
CA ARG A 273 -15.86 2.98 29.62
C ARG A 273 -14.88 3.36 28.53
N LEU A 274 -14.74 2.51 27.50
CA LEU A 274 -13.89 2.80 26.35
C LEU A 274 -14.42 3.98 25.55
N TYR A 275 -15.74 4.07 25.33
CA TYR A 275 -16.31 5.25 24.68
C TYR A 275 -16.11 6.54 25.50
N GLU A 276 -16.33 6.47 26.82
CA GLU A 276 -16.10 7.63 27.70
C GLU A 276 -14.65 8.10 27.63
N SER A 277 -13.69 7.16 27.59
CA SER A 277 -12.26 7.43 27.47
C SER A 277 -11.91 8.02 26.10
N PHE A 278 -12.41 7.40 25.01
CA PHE A 278 -12.25 7.88 23.65
C PHE A 278 -12.73 9.34 23.52
N ARG A 279 -13.95 9.60 23.97
CA ARG A 279 -14.61 10.91 23.89
C ARG A 279 -13.79 12.02 24.56
N VAL A 280 -13.13 11.75 25.68
CA VAL A 280 -12.29 12.75 26.37
C VAL A 280 -11.13 13.25 25.49
N GLY A 281 -10.58 12.38 24.64
CA GLY A 281 -9.51 12.73 23.70
C GLY A 281 -9.99 13.42 22.41
N THR A 282 -11.29 13.45 22.15
CA THR A 282 -11.85 13.97 20.89
C THR A 282 -11.86 15.49 20.80
N SER A 283 -11.83 16.02 19.58
CA SER A 283 -11.97 17.46 19.33
C SER A 283 -13.41 17.93 19.54
N LYS A 284 -13.58 19.22 19.91
CA LYS A 284 -14.91 19.86 19.89
C LYS A 284 -15.48 19.96 18.46
N LEU A 285 -14.62 19.98 17.45
CA LEU A 285 -15.04 19.95 16.05
C LEU A 285 -15.54 18.56 15.68
N SER A 286 -16.47 18.53 14.73
CA SER A 286 -17.00 17.28 14.17
C SER A 286 -15.89 16.46 13.50
N PRO A 287 -15.91 15.11 13.61
CA PRO A 287 -14.95 14.24 12.93
C PRO A 287 -15.10 14.25 11.40
N ALA A 288 -16.09 14.97 10.85
CA ALA A 288 -16.29 15.17 9.42
C ALA A 288 -15.98 16.59 8.93
N SER A 289 -15.33 17.43 9.75
CA SER A 289 -14.96 18.80 9.36
C SER A 289 -13.81 18.87 8.34
N GLY A 290 -13.08 17.76 8.14
CA GLY A 290 -11.97 17.65 7.19
C GLY A 290 -12.34 16.87 5.92
N VAL A 291 -11.35 16.72 5.03
CA VAL A 291 -11.47 15.93 3.79
C VAL A 291 -11.24 14.43 4.03
N PHE A 292 -10.52 14.08 5.10
CA PHE A 292 -10.23 12.70 5.47
C PHE A 292 -10.96 12.28 6.74
N ARG A 293 -11.20 10.97 6.85
CA ARG A 293 -11.67 10.30 8.08
C ARG A 293 -10.68 10.57 9.23
N LYS A 294 -11.19 10.53 10.46
CA LYS A 294 -10.47 10.78 11.71
C LYS A 294 -10.41 9.52 12.57
N ALA A 295 -9.48 9.55 13.53
CA ALA A 295 -9.19 8.45 14.46
C ALA A 295 -8.88 7.07 13.81
N PRO A 296 -8.02 7.00 12.77
CA PRO A 296 -7.58 5.71 12.20
C PRO A 296 -6.97 4.78 13.25
N GLU A 297 -6.19 5.35 14.18
CA GLU A 297 -5.47 4.60 15.21
C GLU A 297 -6.40 3.89 16.20
N LEU A 298 -7.65 4.32 16.36
CA LEU A 298 -8.63 3.59 17.17
C LEU A 298 -8.97 2.25 16.51
N LEU A 299 -9.18 2.26 15.19
CA LEU A 299 -9.46 1.05 14.43
C LEU A 299 -8.24 0.12 14.41
N VAL A 300 -7.04 0.67 14.25
CA VAL A 300 -5.79 -0.10 14.36
C VAL A 300 -5.68 -0.73 15.75
N LEU A 301 -5.81 0.04 16.83
CA LEU A 301 -5.78 -0.47 18.21
C LEU A 301 -6.76 -1.62 18.42
N PHE A 302 -8.01 -1.45 18.03
CA PHE A 302 -9.03 -2.47 18.26
C PHE A 302 -8.89 -3.69 17.36
N THR A 303 -8.23 -3.54 16.23
CA THR A 303 -7.89 -4.67 15.35
C THR A 303 -6.68 -5.45 15.88
N ARG A 304 -5.75 -4.78 16.57
CA ARG A 304 -4.43 -5.32 16.91
C ARG A 304 -4.23 -5.69 18.38
N VAL A 305 -5.13 -5.26 19.27
CA VAL A 305 -5.04 -5.64 20.69
C VAL A 305 -5.02 -7.17 20.82
N GLN A 306 -4.11 -7.66 21.66
CA GLN A 306 -4.06 -9.07 22.02
C GLN A 306 -4.77 -9.27 23.35
N TRP A 307 -5.36 -10.45 23.51
CA TRP A 307 -6.09 -10.83 24.71
C TRP A 307 -5.38 -12.01 25.37
N ASP A 308 -5.09 -11.90 26.66
CA ASP A 308 -4.58 -13.02 27.44
C ASP A 308 -5.72 -14.04 27.70
N PRO A 309 -5.42 -15.31 28.06
CA PRO A 309 -6.44 -16.37 28.20
C PRO A 309 -7.56 -16.07 29.21
N ASP A 310 -7.37 -15.12 30.10
CA ASP A 310 -8.36 -14.65 31.08
C ASP A 310 -9.30 -13.56 30.53
N GLY A 311 -9.12 -13.15 29.26
CA GLY A 311 -9.91 -12.12 28.59
C GLY A 311 -9.49 -10.69 28.92
N GLN A 312 -8.37 -10.49 29.62
CA GLN A 312 -7.77 -9.17 29.83
C GLN A 312 -6.91 -8.76 28.61
N PRO A 313 -6.80 -7.45 28.31
CA PRO A 313 -5.90 -6.99 27.27
C PRO A 313 -4.46 -7.27 27.68
N HIS A 314 -3.67 -7.79 26.75
CA HIS A 314 -2.26 -8.08 26.96
C HIS A 314 -1.47 -6.79 27.24
N VAL A 315 -0.57 -6.85 28.23
CA VAL A 315 0.30 -5.75 28.64
C VAL A 315 1.76 -6.12 28.37
N PRO A 316 2.40 -5.53 27.33
CA PRO A 316 3.82 -5.74 27.09
C PRO A 316 4.66 -5.23 28.27
N GLY A 317 5.60 -6.04 28.75
CA GLY A 317 6.33 -5.77 30.00
C GLY A 317 5.43 -5.86 31.23
N ASP A 318 5.21 -4.73 31.90
CA ASP A 318 4.32 -4.64 33.06
C ASP A 318 3.59 -3.29 33.12
N LEU A 319 2.58 -3.20 34.00
CA LEU A 319 1.78 -1.99 34.15
C LEU A 319 2.58 -0.79 34.69
N GLU A 320 3.69 -1.01 35.41
CA GLU A 320 4.51 0.08 35.94
C GLU A 320 5.25 0.82 34.82
N VAL A 321 5.79 0.09 33.83
CA VAL A 321 6.38 0.71 32.64
C VAL A 321 5.35 1.57 31.91
N TRP A 322 4.11 1.11 31.77
CA TRP A 322 3.06 1.91 31.13
C TRP A 322 2.69 3.18 31.91
N LYS A 323 2.74 3.13 33.25
CA LYS A 323 2.58 4.33 34.07
C LYS A 323 3.72 5.33 33.83
N GLU A 324 4.93 4.87 33.60
CA GLU A 324 6.09 5.71 33.27
C GLU A 324 5.94 6.32 31.87
N ILE A 325 5.62 5.52 30.85
CA ILE A 325 5.42 5.96 29.46
C ILE A 325 4.42 7.10 29.38
N PHE A 326 3.24 6.96 30.01
CA PHE A 326 2.22 8.01 30.00
C PHE A 326 2.60 9.26 30.82
N ARG A 327 3.58 9.17 31.74
CA ARG A 327 4.09 10.31 32.52
C ARG A 327 5.22 11.04 31.82
N GLN A 328 5.81 10.49 30.77
CA GLN A 328 6.82 11.18 29.98
C GLN A 328 6.26 12.50 29.44
N LYS A 329 7.15 13.47 29.23
CA LYS A 329 6.77 14.78 28.75
C LYS A 329 6.16 14.65 27.35
N SER A 330 4.96 15.18 27.17
CA SER A 330 4.26 15.21 25.88
C SER A 330 3.72 16.60 25.62
N ASP A 331 3.74 17.02 24.35
CA ASP A 331 3.11 18.26 23.90
C ASP A 331 1.59 18.12 23.75
N SER A 332 1.06 16.90 23.83
CA SER A 332 -0.37 16.63 23.83
C SER A 332 -0.98 16.77 25.23
N GLY A 333 -1.93 17.69 25.37
CA GLY A 333 -2.68 17.87 26.61
C GLY A 333 -3.44 16.61 27.04
N VAL A 334 -3.94 15.81 26.07
CA VAL A 334 -4.66 14.55 26.35
C VAL A 334 -3.72 13.54 27.01
N ILE A 335 -2.54 13.33 26.44
CA ILE A 335 -1.53 12.42 26.99
C ILE A 335 -1.12 12.88 28.39
N HIS A 336 -0.87 14.19 28.55
CA HIS A 336 -0.49 14.76 29.84
C HIS A 336 -1.55 14.55 30.94
N ASP A 337 -2.83 14.71 30.62
CA ASP A 337 -3.91 14.52 31.60
C ASP A 337 -4.12 13.06 31.97
N TRP A 338 -3.98 12.14 31.02
CA TRP A 338 -3.98 10.70 31.30
C TRP A 338 -2.73 10.27 32.08
N GLY A 339 -1.57 10.89 31.81
CA GLY A 339 -0.35 10.74 32.58
C GLY A 339 -0.54 10.99 34.08
N LYS A 340 -1.37 11.97 34.46
CA LYS A 340 -1.72 12.22 35.87
C LYS A 340 -2.57 11.10 36.49
N ARG A 341 -3.44 10.47 35.70
CA ARG A 341 -4.37 9.41 36.14
C ARG A 341 -3.69 8.05 36.33
N THR A 342 -2.54 7.83 35.69
CA THR A 342 -1.77 6.57 35.80
C THR A 342 -1.46 6.13 37.23
N ARG A 343 -1.42 7.05 38.21
CA ARG A 343 -1.17 6.71 39.62
C ARG A 343 -2.18 5.72 40.20
N SER A 344 -3.42 5.75 39.71
CA SER A 344 -4.49 4.84 40.16
C SER A 344 -4.63 3.59 39.29
N TRP A 345 -3.77 3.40 38.28
CA TRP A 345 -3.84 2.22 37.43
C TRP A 345 -3.42 0.97 38.21
N ASN A 346 -4.27 -0.04 38.20
CA ASN A 346 -4.07 -1.33 38.87
C ASN A 346 -4.62 -2.51 38.04
N SER A 347 -5.04 -2.28 36.81
CA SER A 347 -5.56 -3.30 35.90
C SER A 347 -5.19 -3.02 34.44
N PRO A 348 -5.04 -4.07 33.60
CA PRO A 348 -4.85 -3.92 32.16
C PRO A 348 -5.98 -3.15 31.46
N GLU A 349 -7.22 -3.24 31.94
CA GLU A 349 -8.36 -2.47 31.42
C GLU A 349 -8.10 -0.96 31.42
N GLN A 350 -7.49 -0.42 32.48
CA GLN A 350 -7.23 1.01 32.58
C GLN A 350 -6.14 1.48 31.62
N LEU A 351 -5.21 0.59 31.26
CA LEU A 351 -4.26 0.86 30.18
C LEU A 351 -5.01 0.94 28.85
N LEU A 352 -5.89 -0.01 28.54
CA LEU A 352 -6.69 0.01 27.32
C LEU A 352 -7.59 1.26 27.24
N GLU A 353 -8.18 1.69 28.35
CA GLU A 353 -8.91 2.98 28.46
C GLU A 353 -8.00 4.17 28.11
N GLY A 354 -6.78 4.22 28.66
CA GLY A 354 -5.80 5.26 28.38
C GLY A 354 -5.36 5.29 26.91
N LEU A 355 -5.07 4.12 26.33
CA LEU A 355 -4.71 3.95 24.92
C LEU A 355 -5.85 4.38 23.99
N THR A 356 -7.08 4.00 24.34
CA THR A 356 -8.29 4.39 23.63
C THR A 356 -8.48 5.90 23.63
N ALA A 357 -8.21 6.57 24.74
CA ALA A 357 -8.30 8.03 24.82
C ALA A 357 -7.26 8.75 23.95
N VAL A 358 -6.03 8.22 23.88
CA VAL A 358 -4.95 8.85 23.09
C VAL A 358 -4.98 8.46 21.61
N SER A 359 -5.86 7.54 21.20
CA SER A 359 -6.07 7.18 19.77
C SER A 359 -6.55 8.35 18.89
N CYS A 360 -7.06 9.42 19.50
CA CYS A 360 -7.41 10.67 18.84
C CYS A 360 -6.20 11.59 18.58
N VAL A 361 -5.05 11.30 19.19
CA VAL A 361 -3.83 12.10 19.05
C VAL A 361 -3.11 11.67 17.78
N GLU A 362 -3.05 12.59 16.83
CA GLU A 362 -2.39 12.35 15.54
C GLU A 362 -0.85 12.38 15.71
N GLY A 363 -0.16 11.33 15.25
CA GLY A 363 1.29 11.25 15.31
C GLY A 363 1.87 9.86 15.05
N GLU A 364 3.15 9.81 14.68
CA GLU A 364 3.90 8.56 14.48
C GLU A 364 4.57 8.05 15.77
N THR A 365 4.54 8.85 16.84
CA THR A 365 5.13 8.54 18.13
C THR A 365 4.14 8.83 19.26
N GLY A 366 4.26 8.08 20.36
CA GLY A 366 3.41 8.24 21.52
C GLY A 366 3.08 6.90 22.19
N PRO A 367 2.34 6.92 23.32
CA PRO A 367 2.03 5.72 24.07
C PRO A 367 1.30 4.65 23.24
N LEU A 368 0.42 5.06 22.31
CA LEU A 368 -0.29 4.13 21.45
C LEU A 368 0.63 3.45 20.43
N GLN A 369 1.50 4.20 19.76
CA GLN A 369 2.43 3.66 18.78
C GLN A 369 3.45 2.73 19.46
N ILE A 370 3.88 3.07 20.69
CA ILE A 370 4.69 2.19 21.52
C ILE A 370 3.92 0.89 21.84
N TYR A 371 2.64 0.98 22.24
CA TYR A 371 1.83 -0.21 22.55
C TYR A 371 1.67 -1.15 21.36
N LEU A 372 1.35 -0.59 20.18
CA LEU A 372 1.19 -1.39 18.97
C LEU A 372 2.50 -2.10 18.59
N MET A 373 3.63 -1.41 18.67
CA MET A 373 4.94 -1.99 18.36
C MET A 373 5.36 -3.06 19.38
N LEU A 374 5.28 -2.75 20.68
CA LEU A 374 5.68 -3.69 21.73
C LEU A 374 4.75 -4.90 21.81
N GLY A 375 3.45 -4.71 21.55
CA GLY A 375 2.49 -5.81 21.42
C GLY A 375 2.87 -6.74 20.27
N GLU A 376 3.25 -6.21 19.11
CA GLU A 376 3.70 -7.03 17.98
C GLU A 376 5.02 -7.75 18.28
N LEU A 377 5.95 -7.11 19.01
CA LEU A 377 7.17 -7.77 19.47
C LEU A 377 6.85 -9.01 20.31
N ASP A 378 5.91 -8.92 21.24
CA ASP A 378 5.56 -10.05 22.09
C ASP A 378 4.66 -11.10 21.40
N ARG A 379 4.02 -10.77 20.27
CA ARG A 379 3.04 -11.63 19.57
C ARG A 379 3.59 -12.99 19.18
N GLU A 380 4.73 -12.99 18.48
CA GLU A 380 5.37 -14.20 17.94
C GLU A 380 6.37 -14.83 18.93
N ARG A 381 6.60 -14.19 20.08
CA ARG A 381 7.46 -14.69 21.14
C ARG A 381 6.68 -15.60 22.07
N GLN A 382 7.22 -16.79 22.33
CA GLN A 382 6.64 -17.71 23.34
C GLN A 382 6.56 -17.00 24.70
N PHE A 383 5.57 -17.33 25.54
CA PHE A 383 5.31 -16.65 26.82
C PHE A 383 6.56 -16.46 27.71
N GLY A 384 7.45 -17.46 27.77
CA GLY A 384 8.71 -17.40 28.54
C GLY A 384 9.90 -16.73 27.83
N LYS A 385 9.70 -16.25 26.60
CA LYS A 385 10.69 -15.57 25.73
C LYS A 385 10.22 -14.17 25.31
N ARG A 386 9.13 -13.66 25.89
CA ARG A 386 8.71 -12.26 25.75
C ARG A 386 9.77 -11.34 26.34
N LEU A 387 9.78 -10.08 25.91
CA LEU A 387 10.82 -9.14 26.29
C LEU A 387 10.79 -8.84 27.79
N SER A 388 11.97 -8.66 28.38
CA SER A 388 12.09 -8.24 29.77
C SER A 388 11.55 -6.82 29.99
N VAL A 389 11.15 -6.53 31.23
CA VAL A 389 10.64 -5.20 31.63
C VAL A 389 11.69 -4.12 31.34
N GLU A 390 12.97 -4.43 31.53
CA GLU A 390 14.10 -3.54 31.26
C GLU A 390 14.23 -3.21 29.76
N THR A 391 14.13 -4.21 28.89
CA THR A 391 14.17 -4.00 27.43
C THR A 391 12.94 -3.24 26.95
N VAL A 392 11.75 -3.55 27.46
CA VAL A 392 10.51 -2.81 27.15
C VAL A 392 10.65 -1.34 27.52
N ARG A 393 11.20 -1.03 28.70
CA ARG A 393 11.48 0.36 29.12
C ARG A 393 12.50 1.03 28.19
N LEU A 394 13.59 0.35 27.83
CA LEU A 394 14.61 0.87 26.91
C LEU A 394 14.01 1.22 25.54
N LEU A 395 13.20 0.32 24.98
CA LEU A 395 12.52 0.52 23.69
C LEU A 395 11.55 1.69 23.75
N ALA A 396 10.77 1.81 24.83
CA ALA A 396 9.86 2.93 25.00
C ALA A 396 10.60 4.28 25.11
N ASP A 397 11.69 4.33 25.89
CA ASP A 397 12.50 5.54 26.08
C ASP A 397 13.18 6.02 24.79
N ARG A 398 13.52 5.11 23.88
CA ARG A 398 14.19 5.42 22.60
C ARG A 398 13.25 5.39 21.38
N PHE A 399 11.95 5.22 21.58
CA PHE A 399 10.99 5.00 20.51
C PHE A 399 10.96 6.14 19.47
N THR A 400 10.97 7.39 19.92
CA THR A 400 10.94 8.56 19.01
C THR A 400 12.09 8.57 18.01
N GLN A 401 13.25 8.02 18.39
CA GLN A 401 14.44 7.99 17.56
C GLN A 401 14.48 6.74 16.67
N PHE A 402 14.20 5.56 17.22
CA PHE A 402 14.50 4.28 16.55
C PHE A 402 13.26 3.47 16.10
N ASN A 403 12.03 3.99 16.23
CA ASN A 403 10.80 3.21 15.96
C ASN A 403 10.80 2.48 14.60
N SER A 404 11.34 3.10 13.54
CA SER A 404 11.33 2.50 12.20
C SER A 404 12.21 1.24 12.12
N TRP A 405 13.23 1.14 12.98
CA TRP A 405 14.12 -0.01 13.07
C TRP A 405 13.59 -1.12 14.00
N TYR A 406 12.57 -0.85 14.82
CA TYR A 406 11.99 -1.88 15.68
C TYR A 406 11.26 -2.97 14.89
N LEU A 407 10.90 -2.66 13.63
CA LEU A 407 10.36 -3.64 12.67
C LEU A 407 11.30 -4.83 12.42
N VAL A 408 12.62 -4.66 12.60
CA VAL A 408 13.56 -5.79 12.53
C VAL A 408 13.27 -6.82 13.62
N PHE A 409 12.95 -6.35 14.83
CA PHE A 409 12.72 -7.23 15.98
C PHE A 409 11.32 -7.84 16.01
N THR A 410 10.35 -7.26 15.30
CA THR A 410 9.04 -7.87 15.06
C THR A 410 9.10 -8.89 13.93
N GLU A 411 9.89 -8.64 12.89
CA GLU A 411 10.12 -9.59 11.81
C GLU A 411 10.93 -10.82 12.25
N PHE A 412 11.94 -10.62 13.11
CA PHE A 412 12.83 -11.68 13.60
C PHE A 412 12.71 -11.86 15.13
N PRO A 413 11.65 -12.54 15.62
CA PRO A 413 11.41 -12.70 17.06
C PRO A 413 12.46 -13.54 17.80
N SER A 414 13.37 -14.20 17.09
CA SER A 414 14.53 -14.88 17.65
C SER A 414 15.60 -13.93 18.21
N LEU A 415 15.56 -12.65 17.84
CA LEU A 415 16.43 -11.62 18.40
C LEU A 415 15.97 -11.30 19.83
N ASP A 416 16.83 -11.62 20.79
CA ASP A 416 16.56 -11.54 22.22
C ASP A 416 16.85 -10.15 22.81
N ASP A 417 16.61 -10.01 24.12
CA ASP A 417 16.92 -8.79 24.88
C ASP A 417 18.36 -8.31 24.69
N ALA A 418 19.34 -9.23 24.66
CA ALA A 418 20.75 -8.87 24.52
C ALA A 418 21.04 -8.28 23.12
N SER A 419 20.46 -8.86 22.07
CA SER A 419 20.57 -8.36 20.70
C SER A 419 19.94 -6.98 20.52
N ILE A 420 18.79 -6.74 21.15
CA ILE A 420 18.10 -5.44 21.12
C ILE A 420 18.93 -4.38 21.85
N VAL A 421 19.36 -4.66 23.09
CA VAL A 421 20.19 -3.75 23.89
C VAL A 421 21.51 -3.45 23.18
N HIS A 422 22.13 -4.45 22.56
CA HIS A 422 23.38 -4.26 21.82
C HIS A 422 23.20 -3.34 20.61
N PHE A 423 22.11 -3.49 19.85
CA PHE A 423 21.78 -2.57 18.76
C PHE A 423 21.62 -1.13 19.25
N MET A 424 20.88 -0.91 20.35
CA MET A 424 20.69 0.45 20.89
C MET A 424 22.03 1.09 21.30
N ASN A 425 22.92 0.33 21.94
CA ASN A 425 24.23 0.82 22.35
C ASN A 425 25.12 1.17 21.15
N VAL A 426 25.09 0.37 20.08
CA VAL A 426 25.84 0.65 18.85
C VAL A 426 25.26 1.89 18.14
N ALA A 427 23.94 2.01 18.05
CA ALA A 427 23.28 3.16 17.45
C ALA A 427 23.61 4.47 18.21
N ASP A 428 23.50 4.48 19.54
CA ASP A 428 23.87 5.61 20.39
C ASP A 428 25.37 5.98 20.22
N ALA A 429 26.26 4.99 20.04
CA ALA A 429 27.69 5.24 19.79
C ALA A 429 27.94 5.90 18.42
N ILE A 430 27.23 5.48 17.38
CA ILE A 430 27.31 6.10 16.05
C ILE A 430 26.84 7.55 16.11
N ASP A 431 25.69 7.81 16.75
CA ASP A 431 25.13 9.16 16.88
C ASP A 431 26.07 10.11 17.65
N GLY A 432 26.83 9.59 18.61
CA GLY A 432 27.86 10.32 19.36
C GLY A 432 29.09 10.75 18.54
N THR A 433 29.22 10.33 17.28
CA THR A 433 30.36 10.66 16.42
C THR A 433 30.34 12.14 16.00
N SER A 434 31.29 12.93 16.49
CA SER A 434 31.32 14.38 16.23
C SER A 434 31.67 14.77 14.80
N ASN A 435 32.45 13.95 14.08
CA ASN A 435 32.78 14.19 12.68
C ASN A 435 31.59 13.76 11.80
N GLN A 436 30.90 14.74 11.20
CA GLN A 436 29.70 14.49 10.39
C GLN A 436 29.94 13.54 9.22
N THR A 437 31.03 13.71 8.47
CA THR A 437 31.36 12.82 7.34
C THR A 437 31.64 11.40 7.81
N LEU A 438 32.36 11.23 8.92
CA LEU A 438 32.59 9.89 9.48
C LEU A 438 31.27 9.27 9.96
N ARG A 439 30.42 10.04 10.63
CA ARG A 439 29.11 9.61 11.13
C ARG A 439 28.20 9.16 9.97
N GLU A 440 28.09 9.95 8.91
CA GLU A 440 27.28 9.64 7.73
C GLU A 440 27.72 8.32 7.06
N ASN A 441 29.02 8.17 6.83
CA ASN A 441 29.57 6.95 6.24
C ASN A 441 29.41 5.74 7.17
N THR A 442 29.50 5.96 8.49
CA THR A 442 29.29 4.91 9.49
C THR A 442 27.82 4.46 9.50
N LEU A 443 26.86 5.39 9.49
CA LEU A 443 25.43 5.09 9.38
C LEU A 443 25.14 4.30 8.11
N GLY A 444 25.62 4.78 6.95
CA GLY A 444 25.37 4.10 5.68
C GLY A 444 25.95 2.69 5.64
N ALA A 445 27.20 2.50 6.08
CA ALA A 445 27.83 1.17 6.10
C ALA A 445 27.16 0.22 7.11
N PHE A 446 26.82 0.71 8.31
CA PHE A 446 26.11 -0.06 9.34
C PHE A 446 24.74 -0.51 8.84
N GLN A 447 23.91 0.44 8.39
CA GLN A 447 22.55 0.17 7.95
C GLN A 447 22.52 -0.71 6.69
N ALA A 448 23.44 -0.51 5.75
CA ALA A 448 23.54 -1.38 4.58
C ALA A 448 23.89 -2.81 4.96
N THR A 449 24.80 -3.02 5.93
CA THR A 449 25.16 -4.37 6.38
C THR A 449 23.99 -5.04 7.12
N VAL A 450 23.25 -4.30 7.94
CA VAL A 450 22.02 -4.78 8.57
C VAL A 450 20.96 -5.14 7.52
N GLY A 451 20.78 -4.32 6.48
CA GLY A 451 19.85 -4.60 5.40
C GLY A 451 20.20 -5.88 4.62
N LEU A 452 21.48 -6.11 4.33
CA LEU A 452 21.96 -7.37 3.72
C LEU A 452 21.70 -8.57 4.64
N TRP A 453 21.87 -8.42 5.96
CA TRP A 453 21.51 -9.46 6.93
C TRP A 453 20.02 -9.77 6.90
N GLN A 454 19.15 -8.77 6.89
CA GLN A 454 17.69 -8.97 6.80
C GLN A 454 17.31 -9.71 5.51
N ILE A 455 17.95 -9.37 4.39
CA ILE A 455 17.74 -10.04 3.11
C ILE A 455 18.07 -11.55 3.22
N LEU A 456 19.24 -11.89 3.73
CA LEU A 456 19.67 -13.29 3.85
C LEU A 456 18.88 -14.07 4.91
N ALA A 457 18.49 -13.42 6.01
CA ALA A 457 17.62 -14.00 7.03
C ALA A 457 16.22 -14.30 6.47
N ARG A 458 15.60 -13.35 5.75
CA ARG A 458 14.27 -13.53 5.13
C ARG A 458 14.26 -14.64 4.07
N GLN A 459 15.37 -14.82 3.37
CA GLN A 459 15.56 -15.89 2.39
C GLN A 459 15.91 -17.25 3.03
N ASN A 460 15.96 -17.34 4.36
CA ASN A 460 16.38 -18.52 5.12
C ASN A 460 17.80 -19.02 4.76
N GLN A 461 18.67 -18.14 4.27
CA GLN A 461 20.08 -18.45 4.00
C GLN A 461 20.93 -18.34 5.26
N ILE A 462 20.49 -17.55 6.25
CA ILE A 462 20.99 -17.63 7.62
C ILE A 462 20.09 -18.61 8.40
N PRO A 463 20.62 -19.70 8.96
CA PRO A 463 19.82 -20.63 9.74
C PRO A 463 19.15 -19.94 10.94
N ASN A 464 17.90 -20.31 11.27
CA ASN A 464 17.15 -19.72 12.39
C ASN A 464 17.92 -19.75 13.73
N ALA A 465 18.71 -20.78 13.97
CA ALA A 465 19.53 -20.91 15.19
C ALA A 465 20.68 -19.89 15.25
N GLU A 466 21.17 -19.41 14.09
CA GLU A 466 22.28 -18.48 13.97
C GLU A 466 21.83 -17.02 13.89
N LEU A 467 20.52 -16.74 13.77
CA LEU A 467 20.01 -15.37 13.61
C LEU A 467 20.47 -14.44 14.75
N ASN A 468 20.32 -14.86 16.00
CA ASN A 468 20.68 -14.03 17.16
C ASN A 468 22.19 -13.79 17.24
N THR A 469 23.01 -14.83 17.05
CA THR A 469 24.46 -14.73 17.14
C THR A 469 25.05 -13.95 15.96
N SER A 470 24.60 -14.23 14.74
CA SER A 470 25.05 -13.50 13.54
C SER A 470 24.70 -12.02 13.62
N TRP A 471 23.49 -11.67 14.08
CA TRP A 471 23.08 -10.28 14.33
C TRP A 471 24.08 -9.54 15.22
N GLN A 472 24.38 -10.09 16.41
CA GLN A 472 25.32 -9.46 17.34
C GLN A 472 26.70 -9.29 16.72
N GLN A 473 27.18 -10.31 16.02
CA GLN A 473 28.49 -10.32 15.40
C GLN A 473 28.65 -9.24 14.31
N ILE A 474 27.61 -8.97 13.51
CA ILE A 474 27.69 -8.00 12.42
C ILE A 474 27.60 -6.55 12.91
N ILE A 475 26.90 -6.27 14.01
CA ILE A 475 26.75 -4.89 14.52
C ILE A 475 27.90 -4.47 15.42
N GLU A 476 28.50 -5.42 16.15
CA GLU A 476 29.59 -5.18 17.11
C GLU A 476 30.75 -4.31 16.57
N PRO A 477 31.27 -4.51 15.33
CA PRO A 477 32.40 -3.73 14.82
C PRO A 477 32.16 -2.22 14.73
N PHE A 478 30.89 -1.78 14.69
CA PHE A 478 30.53 -0.37 14.53
C PHE A 478 30.47 0.41 15.86
N GLY A 479 30.52 -0.27 17.01
CA GLY A 479 30.38 0.37 18.32
C GLY A 479 31.55 1.27 18.74
N ALA A 480 32.69 1.25 18.03
CA ALA A 480 33.88 2.02 18.38
C ALA A 480 34.66 2.49 17.14
N ILE A 481 34.02 3.27 16.26
CA ILE A 481 34.66 3.84 15.06
C ILE A 481 35.18 5.25 15.36
N SER A 482 36.49 5.46 15.19
CA SER A 482 37.14 6.76 15.41
C SER A 482 37.81 7.37 14.16
N SER A 483 37.94 6.59 13.08
CA SER A 483 38.53 7.03 11.82
C SER A 483 37.94 6.31 10.61
N SER A 484 38.05 6.90 9.42
CA SER A 484 37.55 6.26 8.18
C SER A 484 38.29 4.97 7.82
N ALA A 485 39.58 4.84 8.18
CA ALA A 485 40.33 3.60 7.97
C ALA A 485 39.81 2.46 8.87
N GLN A 486 39.47 2.77 10.13
CA GLN A 486 38.81 1.83 11.03
C GLN A 486 37.41 1.47 10.52
N LEU A 487 36.65 2.44 10.01
CA LEU A 487 35.34 2.19 9.41
C LEU A 487 35.43 1.18 8.26
N PHE A 488 36.42 1.34 7.36
CA PHE A 488 36.62 0.38 6.27
C PHE A 488 36.88 -1.03 6.79
N ASP A 489 37.83 -1.18 7.73
CA ASP A 489 38.18 -2.49 8.31
C ASP A 489 37.00 -3.11 9.08
N ALA A 490 36.24 -2.32 9.83
CA ALA A 490 35.05 -2.77 10.57
C ALA A 490 33.93 -3.22 9.63
N THR A 491 33.68 -2.46 8.56
CA THR A 491 32.67 -2.77 7.55
C THR A 491 33.00 -4.07 6.81
N ARG A 492 34.26 -4.23 6.36
CA ARG A 492 34.69 -5.49 5.71
C ARG A 492 34.60 -6.68 6.66
N ASN A 493 34.96 -6.52 7.93
CA ASN A 493 34.85 -7.59 8.93
C ASN A 493 33.38 -7.97 9.18
N SER A 494 32.51 -6.98 9.32
CA SER A 494 31.07 -7.19 9.47
C SER A 494 30.46 -7.96 8.28
N LEU A 495 30.79 -7.55 7.04
CA LEU A 495 30.40 -8.27 5.84
C LEU A 495 30.94 -9.71 5.83
N GLY A 496 32.20 -9.93 6.21
CA GLY A 496 32.78 -11.27 6.30
C GLY A 496 32.05 -12.17 7.31
N LYS A 497 31.68 -11.63 8.47
CA LYS A 497 30.88 -12.33 9.48
C LYS A 497 29.48 -12.68 8.95
N LEU A 498 28.84 -11.75 8.23
CA LEU A 498 27.56 -12.00 7.56
C LEU A 498 27.66 -13.16 6.56
N LEU A 499 28.68 -13.17 5.71
CA LEU A 499 28.88 -14.20 4.71
C LEU A 499 29.14 -15.57 5.33
N LEU A 500 29.91 -15.63 6.42
CA LEU A 500 30.11 -16.87 7.19
C LEU A 500 28.80 -17.40 7.78
N ALA A 501 27.95 -16.53 8.33
CA ALA A 501 26.65 -16.91 8.89
C ALA A 501 25.69 -17.46 7.81
N ALA A 502 25.83 -17.00 6.57
CA ALA A 502 25.09 -17.51 5.41
C ALA A 502 25.74 -18.75 4.75
N GLY A 503 26.79 -19.31 5.35
CA GLY A 503 27.48 -20.50 4.84
C GLY A 503 28.45 -20.26 3.68
N SER A 504 28.80 -18.99 3.40
CA SER A 504 29.81 -18.61 2.41
C SER A 504 31.18 -18.32 3.06
N LYS A 505 32.17 -17.97 2.23
CA LYS A 505 33.50 -17.54 2.70
C LYS A 505 33.51 -16.06 3.07
N ALA A 506 34.32 -15.69 4.06
CA ALA A 506 34.45 -14.29 4.48
C ALA A 506 35.03 -13.35 3.41
N ASP A 507 35.80 -13.90 2.46
CA ASP A 507 36.46 -13.22 1.35
C ASP A 507 35.80 -13.52 -0.01
N SER A 508 34.48 -13.77 0.00
CA SER A 508 33.71 -14.00 -1.24
C SER A 508 33.79 -12.80 -2.18
N SER A 509 33.78 -13.05 -3.49
CA SER A 509 33.78 -11.98 -4.50
C SER A 509 32.45 -11.22 -4.57
N GLN A 510 32.41 -10.08 -5.25
CA GLN A 510 31.14 -9.36 -5.46
C GLN A 510 30.10 -10.23 -6.18
N ASP A 511 30.51 -10.97 -7.21
CA ASP A 511 29.62 -11.87 -7.94
C ASP A 511 29.07 -13.00 -7.05
N GLU A 512 29.87 -13.54 -6.14
CA GLU A 512 29.40 -14.54 -5.16
C GLU A 512 28.40 -13.94 -4.18
N ILE A 513 28.61 -12.68 -3.76
CA ILE A 513 27.66 -11.94 -2.89
C ILE A 513 26.36 -11.67 -3.64
N VAL A 514 26.41 -11.18 -4.89
CA VAL A 514 25.22 -10.95 -5.72
C VAL A 514 24.48 -12.26 -5.97
N SER A 515 25.20 -13.35 -6.26
CA SER A 515 24.62 -14.69 -6.35
C SER A 515 23.92 -15.12 -5.07
N LEU A 516 24.48 -14.79 -3.89
CA LEU A 516 23.87 -15.10 -2.61
C LEU A 516 22.57 -14.28 -2.41
N LEU A 517 22.60 -12.97 -2.71
CA LEU A 517 21.45 -12.08 -2.58
C LEU A 517 20.31 -12.42 -3.56
N ALA A 518 20.65 -12.88 -4.77
CA ALA A 518 19.69 -13.27 -5.78
C ALA A 518 18.77 -14.41 -5.32
N GLY A 519 19.28 -15.32 -4.48
CA GLY A 519 18.49 -16.42 -3.94
C GLY A 519 19.31 -17.61 -3.46
N PRO A 520 18.69 -18.53 -2.70
CA PRO A 520 19.29 -19.82 -2.38
C PRO A 520 19.50 -20.64 -3.66
N ARG A 521 20.53 -21.50 -3.63
CA ARG A 521 20.92 -22.36 -4.76
C ARG A 521 19.75 -23.23 -5.24
N GLN A 522 19.54 -23.25 -6.55
CA GLN A 522 18.48 -24.03 -7.20
C GLN A 522 19.05 -25.20 -8.01
N GLU A 523 18.38 -26.35 -7.94
CA GLU A 523 18.75 -27.54 -8.71
C GLU A 523 18.01 -27.65 -10.04
N SER A 524 16.80 -27.07 -10.12
CA SER A 524 15.98 -27.12 -11.34
C SER A 524 16.52 -26.14 -12.41
N PRO A 525 16.40 -26.47 -13.71
CA PRO A 525 16.78 -25.56 -14.80
C PRO A 525 16.03 -24.23 -14.76
N ASP A 526 14.74 -24.25 -14.41
CA ASP A 526 13.94 -23.04 -14.21
C ASP A 526 14.47 -22.21 -13.05
N GLY A 527 14.77 -22.84 -11.92
CA GLY A 527 15.28 -22.15 -10.75
C GLY A 527 16.66 -21.53 -11.00
N GLN A 528 17.53 -22.21 -11.75
CA GLN A 528 18.82 -21.64 -12.16
C GLN A 528 18.65 -20.43 -13.07
N ARG A 529 17.71 -20.46 -14.02
CA ARG A 529 17.42 -19.32 -14.90
C ARG A 529 16.85 -18.12 -14.15
N VAL A 530 15.90 -18.36 -13.25
CA VAL A 530 15.32 -17.29 -12.39
C VAL A 530 16.39 -16.69 -11.50
N HIS A 531 17.24 -17.52 -10.89
CA HIS A 531 18.36 -17.08 -10.06
C HIS A 531 19.35 -16.21 -10.85
N MET A 532 19.79 -16.69 -12.03
CA MET A 532 20.67 -15.93 -12.92
C MET A 532 20.05 -14.60 -13.38
N ALA A 533 18.74 -14.57 -13.65
CA ALA A 533 18.04 -13.36 -14.04
C ALA A 533 18.03 -12.31 -12.93
N LEU A 534 17.77 -12.72 -11.69
CA LEU A 534 17.78 -11.83 -10.52
C LEU A 534 19.19 -11.32 -10.22
N ALA A 535 20.20 -12.18 -10.29
CA ALA A 535 21.60 -11.77 -10.17
C ALA A 535 22.00 -10.77 -11.27
N GLY A 536 21.57 -11.02 -12.51
CA GLY A 536 21.81 -10.14 -13.65
C GLY A 536 21.19 -8.75 -13.45
N ARG A 537 19.94 -8.67 -12.99
CA ARG A 537 19.29 -7.39 -12.65
C ARG A 537 20.05 -6.61 -11.60
N MET A 538 20.47 -7.29 -10.53
CA MET A 538 21.25 -6.64 -9.47
C MET A 538 22.57 -6.08 -10.01
N ASN A 539 23.29 -6.85 -10.82
CA ASN A 539 24.52 -6.39 -11.47
C ASN A 539 24.27 -5.17 -12.37
N SER A 540 23.20 -5.16 -13.17
CA SER A 540 22.83 -4.01 -14.00
C SER A 540 22.60 -2.75 -13.17
N VAL A 541 21.96 -2.85 -12.00
CA VAL A 541 21.80 -1.69 -11.11
C VAL A 541 23.15 -1.18 -10.59
N LEU A 542 24.06 -2.07 -10.19
CA LEU A 542 25.40 -1.66 -9.72
C LEU A 542 26.21 -0.98 -10.83
N GLU A 543 26.12 -1.49 -12.06
CA GLU A 543 26.75 -0.94 -13.26
C GLU A 543 26.17 0.43 -13.64
N ASP A 544 24.84 0.57 -13.70
CA ASP A 544 24.16 1.82 -14.07
C ASP A 544 24.39 2.92 -13.03
N GLN A 545 24.52 2.55 -11.75
CA GLN A 545 24.92 3.45 -10.66
C GLN A 545 26.42 3.76 -10.63
N ARG A 546 27.22 3.11 -11.49
CA ARG A 546 28.68 3.25 -11.57
C ARG A 546 29.33 3.10 -10.19
N LEU A 547 28.99 2.02 -9.49
CA LEU A 547 29.54 1.70 -8.19
C LEU A 547 30.84 0.91 -8.35
N VAL A 548 31.84 1.23 -7.52
CA VAL A 548 33.14 0.54 -7.56
C VAL A 548 32.98 -0.85 -6.97
N SER A 549 33.51 -1.87 -7.63
CA SER A 549 33.33 -3.25 -7.15
C SER A 549 33.96 -3.49 -5.77
N LEU A 550 33.35 -4.37 -4.96
CA LEU A 550 33.92 -4.80 -3.69
C LEU A 550 35.31 -5.43 -3.86
N ASP A 551 35.52 -6.17 -4.94
CA ASP A 551 36.80 -6.80 -5.27
C ASP A 551 37.91 -5.75 -5.49
N THR A 552 37.60 -4.68 -6.26
CA THR A 552 38.50 -3.53 -6.46
C THR A 552 38.81 -2.84 -5.14
N LEU A 553 37.79 -2.55 -4.32
CA LEU A 553 37.95 -1.86 -3.03
C LEU A 553 38.81 -2.66 -2.05
N PHE A 554 38.58 -3.97 -1.95
CA PHE A 554 39.35 -4.84 -1.05
C PHE A 554 40.79 -5.03 -1.53
N ALA A 555 41.00 -5.21 -2.83
CA ALA A 555 42.34 -5.30 -3.42
C ALA A 555 43.15 -4.01 -3.22
N LEU A 556 42.54 -2.84 -3.39
CA LEU A 556 43.15 -1.54 -3.11
C LEU A 556 43.55 -1.41 -1.63
N ASN A 557 42.64 -1.73 -0.70
CA ASN A 557 42.92 -1.67 0.72
C ASN A 557 44.06 -2.61 1.13
N ASP A 558 44.05 -3.85 0.64
CA ASP A 558 45.08 -4.84 0.96
C ASP A 558 46.44 -4.44 0.37
N GLY A 559 46.46 -3.89 -0.85
CA GLY A 559 47.64 -3.32 -1.47
C GLY A 559 48.25 -2.17 -0.68
N LEU A 560 47.42 -1.20 -0.28
CA LEU A 560 47.84 -0.06 0.53
C LEU A 560 48.36 -0.51 1.93
N LYS A 561 47.71 -1.49 2.56
CA LYS A 561 48.12 -2.06 3.85
C LYS A 561 49.44 -2.83 3.76
N GLU A 562 49.70 -3.51 2.65
CA GLU A 562 50.99 -4.15 2.38
C GLU A 562 52.11 -3.12 2.11
N MET A 563 51.79 -2.01 1.44
CA MET A 563 52.72 -0.87 1.28
C MET A 563 53.05 -0.23 2.62
N GLU A 564 52.06 -0.04 3.49
CA GLU A 564 52.21 0.48 4.86
C GLU A 564 53.19 -0.37 5.67
N LYS A 565 53.11 -1.70 5.52
CA LYS A 565 54.01 -2.68 6.16
C LYS A 565 55.39 -2.83 5.49
N GLY A 566 55.68 -2.05 4.45
CA GLY A 566 56.95 -2.10 3.71
C GLY A 566 57.13 -3.33 2.81
N LYS A 567 56.07 -4.14 2.61
CA LYS A 567 56.06 -5.35 1.77
C LYS A 567 55.67 -5.07 0.31
N GLY A 568 55.27 -3.85 -0.02
CA GLY A 568 54.74 -3.44 -1.32
C GLY A 568 55.75 -3.03 -2.41
N LYS A 569 57.05 -3.36 -2.31
CA LYS A 569 58.03 -3.02 -3.37
C LYS A 569 57.62 -3.63 -4.71
N GLY A 570 57.22 -2.81 -5.67
CA GLY A 570 56.81 -3.22 -7.02
C GLY A 570 55.31 -3.51 -7.22
N LYS A 571 54.47 -3.39 -6.18
CA LYS A 571 53.01 -3.58 -6.29
C LYS A 571 52.24 -2.33 -6.72
N GLY A 572 52.87 -1.15 -6.73
CA GLY A 572 52.21 0.11 -7.11
C GLY A 572 51.60 0.04 -8.52
N ASP A 573 52.31 -0.58 -9.47
CA ASP A 573 51.85 -0.69 -10.86
C ASP A 573 50.57 -1.53 -11.01
N SER A 574 50.36 -2.53 -10.13
CA SER A 574 49.11 -3.31 -10.09
C SER A 574 47.94 -2.59 -9.42
N LEU A 575 48.20 -1.57 -8.60
CA LEU A 575 47.15 -0.80 -7.91
C LEU A 575 46.68 0.42 -8.73
N LEU A 576 47.48 0.87 -9.70
CA LEU A 576 47.15 2.04 -10.51
C LEU A 576 45.89 1.87 -11.36
N PRO A 577 45.65 0.72 -12.04
CA PRO A 577 44.40 0.50 -12.77
C PRO A 577 43.19 0.52 -11.83
N LEU A 578 43.27 -0.18 -10.69
CA LEU A 578 42.20 -0.22 -9.68
C LEU A 578 41.89 1.17 -9.11
N ALA A 579 42.91 1.99 -8.89
CA ALA A 579 42.72 3.36 -8.43
C ALA A 579 42.06 4.27 -9.48
N ALA A 580 42.18 3.94 -10.78
CA ALA A 580 41.50 4.67 -11.84
C ALA A 580 39.99 4.37 -11.88
N GLU A 581 39.57 3.17 -11.49
CA GLU A 581 38.15 2.78 -11.40
C GLU A 581 37.36 3.66 -10.41
N LEU A 582 38.02 4.24 -9.40
CA LEU A 582 37.39 5.20 -8.48
C LEU A 582 36.86 6.48 -9.17
N HIS A 583 37.27 6.73 -10.42
CA HIS A 583 36.91 7.90 -11.22
C HIS A 583 35.93 7.59 -12.36
N GLU A 584 35.29 6.42 -12.39
CA GLU A 584 34.39 6.03 -13.49
C GLU A 584 33.02 6.75 -13.50
N PHE A 585 32.78 7.70 -12.59
CA PHE A 585 31.56 8.50 -12.54
C PHE A 585 31.84 10.01 -12.65
N ASP A 586 30.87 10.74 -13.21
CA ASP A 586 30.93 12.19 -13.39
C ASP A 586 29.82 12.89 -12.62
N LEU A 587 30.11 14.09 -12.10
CA LEU A 587 29.08 14.98 -11.55
C LEU A 587 28.47 15.83 -12.67
N PRO A 588 27.15 16.11 -12.62
CA PRO A 588 26.51 17.04 -13.54
C PRO A 588 27.21 18.40 -13.49
N HIS A 589 27.37 19.03 -14.67
CA HIS A 589 27.94 20.36 -14.75
C HIS A 589 27.09 21.33 -13.91
N PRO A 590 27.66 22.06 -12.93
CA PRO A 590 26.89 22.95 -12.10
C PRO A 590 26.36 24.11 -12.94
N ILE A 591 25.04 24.17 -13.14
CA ILE A 591 24.35 25.23 -13.88
C ILE A 591 24.22 26.51 -13.02
N PHE A 592 24.26 26.36 -11.69
CA PHE A 592 24.13 27.43 -10.71
C PHE A 592 25.41 27.60 -9.87
N THR A 593 25.76 28.84 -9.55
CA THR A 593 26.78 29.17 -8.54
C THR A 593 26.33 28.71 -7.15
N ASN A 594 27.26 28.54 -6.21
CA ASN A 594 26.90 28.16 -4.83
C ASN A 594 25.93 29.15 -4.17
N SER A 595 26.09 30.45 -4.44
CA SER A 595 25.15 31.48 -3.98
C SER A 595 23.76 31.33 -4.59
N GLU A 596 23.66 31.03 -5.89
CA GLU A 596 22.37 30.79 -6.54
C GLU A 596 21.73 29.50 -6.03
N LYS A 597 22.50 28.43 -5.80
CA LYS A 597 21.98 27.19 -5.22
C LYS A 597 21.37 27.40 -3.83
N ILE A 598 22.04 28.18 -2.98
CA ILE A 598 21.50 28.53 -1.64
C ILE A 598 20.21 29.35 -1.76
N VAL A 599 20.06 30.20 -2.77
CA VAL A 599 18.86 31.02 -2.97
C VAL A 599 17.71 30.21 -3.60
N TRP A 600 18.01 29.36 -4.59
CA TRP A 600 17.02 28.63 -5.38
C TRP A 600 16.63 27.28 -4.78
N ALA A 601 17.48 26.70 -3.93
CA ALA A 601 17.24 25.42 -3.26
C ALA A 601 17.91 25.36 -1.86
N PRO A 602 17.59 26.28 -0.92
CA PRO A 602 18.26 26.44 0.37
C PRO A 602 18.26 25.18 1.27
N ALA A 603 17.32 24.25 1.05
CA ALA A 603 17.13 23.06 1.88
C ALA A 603 17.65 21.74 1.27
N ILE A 604 18.23 21.76 0.05
CA ILE A 604 18.42 20.54 -0.78
C ILE A 604 19.92 20.24 -1.06
N TYR A 605 20.88 20.96 -0.48
CA TYR A 605 22.30 20.79 -0.83
C TYR A 605 22.95 19.56 -0.15
N THR A 606 22.91 18.39 -0.80
CA THR A 606 23.47 17.12 -0.26
C THR A 606 24.57 16.47 -1.10
N ASN A 607 25.01 17.09 -2.21
CA ASN A 607 26.07 16.52 -3.06
C ASN A 607 27.49 16.56 -2.45
N HIS A 608 27.64 16.92 -1.18
CA HIS A 608 28.95 17.00 -0.52
C HIS A 608 29.69 15.66 -0.52
N HIS A 609 28.98 14.55 -0.27
CA HIS A 609 29.55 13.20 -0.30
C HIS A 609 30.13 12.85 -1.68
N ALA A 610 29.35 13.03 -2.74
CA ALA A 610 29.80 12.77 -4.11
C ALA A 610 30.93 13.71 -4.56
N GLU A 611 30.90 14.99 -4.16
CA GLU A 611 31.98 15.95 -4.41
C GLU A 611 33.30 15.54 -3.74
N LEU A 612 33.27 14.97 -2.54
CA LEU A 612 34.46 14.46 -1.86
C LEU A 612 35.03 13.23 -2.58
N GLN A 613 34.18 12.34 -3.07
CA GLN A 613 34.61 11.15 -3.80
C GLN A 613 35.29 11.49 -5.14
N VAL A 614 34.73 12.42 -5.92
CA VAL A 614 35.37 12.87 -7.19
C VAL A 614 36.77 13.43 -6.96
N ARG A 615 37.03 14.03 -5.79
CA ARG A 615 38.34 14.59 -5.42
C ARG A 615 39.35 13.55 -4.92
N THR A 616 38.94 12.30 -4.72
CA THR A 616 39.81 11.24 -4.20
C THR A 616 40.78 10.78 -5.28
N ASP A 617 42.07 11.09 -5.14
CA ASP A 617 43.13 10.68 -6.08
C ASP A 617 44.19 9.84 -5.34
N LEU A 618 44.02 8.52 -5.38
CA LEU A 618 44.97 7.58 -4.78
C LEU A 618 46.24 7.40 -5.62
N THR A 619 46.22 7.79 -6.90
CA THR A 619 47.36 7.56 -7.81
C THR A 619 48.61 8.33 -7.34
N ARG A 620 48.42 9.51 -6.74
CA ARG A 620 49.50 10.30 -6.13
C ARG A 620 50.17 9.57 -4.98
N VAL A 621 49.37 8.97 -4.09
CA VAL A 621 49.86 8.24 -2.92
C VAL A 621 50.56 6.95 -3.34
N ILE A 622 50.02 6.24 -4.34
CA ILE A 622 50.59 4.98 -4.86
C ILE A 622 51.93 5.22 -5.56
N LYS A 623 52.07 6.30 -6.33
CA LYS A 623 53.31 6.63 -7.06
C LYS A 623 54.39 7.24 -6.16
N ALA A 624 54.01 7.89 -5.07
CA ALA A 624 54.94 8.56 -4.16
C ALA A 624 55.55 7.59 -3.14
N ARG A 625 56.71 7.96 -2.56
CA ARG A 625 57.24 7.31 -1.34
C ARG A 625 56.46 7.83 -0.12
N SER A 626 55.20 7.42 -0.01
CA SER A 626 54.30 7.86 1.05
C SER A 626 54.65 7.25 2.41
N THR A 627 54.38 7.98 3.49
CA THR A 627 54.55 7.49 4.86
C THR A 627 53.42 6.52 5.26
N PRO A 628 53.61 5.67 6.29
CA PRO A 628 52.54 4.80 6.80
C PRO A 628 51.26 5.58 7.14
N ALA A 629 51.36 6.75 7.76
CA ALA A 629 50.21 7.59 8.08
C ALA A 629 49.48 8.11 6.82
N GLN A 630 50.21 8.44 5.75
CA GLN A 630 49.59 8.83 4.48
C GLN A 630 48.86 7.66 3.80
N LEU A 631 49.41 6.45 3.91
CA LEU A 631 48.79 5.23 3.40
C LEU A 631 47.55 4.84 4.21
N GLU A 632 47.56 5.04 5.53
CA GLU A 632 46.39 4.88 6.39
C GLU A 632 45.26 5.85 6.01
N ILE A 633 45.59 7.13 5.80
CA ILE A 633 44.63 8.14 5.32
C ILE A 633 44.06 7.73 3.95
N ALA A 634 44.91 7.29 3.03
CA ALA A 634 44.48 6.82 1.70
C ALA A 634 43.54 5.61 1.78
N ARG A 635 43.79 4.66 2.69
CA ARG A 635 42.84 3.56 2.97
C ARG A 635 41.50 4.09 3.49
N GLY A 636 41.53 5.09 4.37
CA GLY A 636 40.33 5.75 4.88
C GLY A 636 39.49 6.41 3.78
N GLN A 637 40.09 6.85 2.67
CA GLN A 637 39.36 7.41 1.52
C GLN A 637 38.54 6.38 0.74
N LEU A 638 38.74 5.08 0.96
CA LEU A 638 37.95 4.01 0.35
C LEU A 638 36.62 3.76 1.09
N ALA A 639 36.48 4.20 2.35
CA ALA A 639 35.29 3.93 3.16
C ALA A 639 33.98 4.46 2.55
N PRO A 640 33.93 5.69 1.98
CA PRO A 640 32.76 6.18 1.26
C PRO A 640 32.33 5.29 0.09
N PHE A 641 33.28 4.78 -0.70
CA PHE A 641 32.99 3.91 -1.84
C PHE A 641 32.48 2.54 -1.39
N LEU A 642 33.03 1.99 -0.30
CA LEU A 642 32.54 0.76 0.31
C LEU A 642 31.10 0.94 0.82
N ARG A 643 30.82 2.07 1.49
CA ARG A 643 29.45 2.43 1.92
C ARG A 643 28.50 2.45 0.72
N ASP A 644 28.83 3.16 -0.35
CA ASP A 644 27.95 3.28 -1.52
C ASP A 644 27.67 1.93 -2.18
N THR A 645 28.69 1.07 -2.28
CA THR A 645 28.55 -0.25 -2.91
C THR A 645 27.63 -1.16 -2.10
N LEU A 646 27.75 -1.15 -0.77
CA LEU A 646 26.86 -1.92 0.11
C LEU A 646 25.42 -1.36 0.11
N VAL A 647 25.26 -0.04 0.06
CA VAL A 647 23.92 0.58 -0.12
C VAL A 647 23.35 0.20 -1.49
N GLY A 648 24.18 0.20 -2.53
CA GLY A 648 23.81 -0.22 -3.88
C GLY A 648 23.30 -1.65 -3.94
N LEU A 649 23.92 -2.59 -3.20
CA LEU A 649 23.42 -3.96 -3.10
C LEU A 649 22.02 -4.05 -2.48
N ASN A 650 21.72 -3.21 -1.48
CA ASN A 650 20.37 -3.14 -0.89
C ASN A 650 19.36 -2.58 -1.90
N TYR A 651 19.73 -1.51 -2.60
CA TYR A 651 18.90 -0.90 -3.64
C TYR A 651 18.62 -1.87 -4.79
N ALA A 652 19.64 -2.58 -5.25
CA ALA A 652 19.57 -3.58 -6.30
C ALA A 652 18.65 -4.75 -5.90
N TYR A 653 18.69 -5.19 -4.63
CA TYR A 653 17.81 -6.26 -4.17
C TYR A 653 16.33 -5.86 -4.16
N TYR A 654 16.04 -4.63 -3.72
CA TYR A 654 14.68 -4.07 -3.64
C TYR A 654 14.26 -3.28 -4.89
N GLU A 655 14.97 -3.46 -6.00
CA GLU A 655 14.70 -2.82 -7.28
C GLU A 655 13.22 -3.08 -7.70
N PRO A 656 12.36 -2.04 -7.75
CA PRO A 656 10.98 -2.19 -8.20
C PRO A 656 10.94 -2.57 -9.69
N PRO A 657 9.91 -3.29 -10.16
CA PRO A 657 9.82 -3.68 -11.58
C PRO A 657 9.89 -2.45 -12.49
N GLY A 658 10.96 -2.39 -13.30
CA GLY A 658 11.26 -1.26 -14.19
C GLY A 658 12.33 -0.30 -13.70
N ALA A 659 12.36 -0.02 -12.40
CA ALA A 659 13.29 0.86 -11.68
C ALA A 659 13.94 1.97 -12.51
N GLN A 660 13.13 2.81 -13.16
CA GLN A 660 13.62 3.83 -14.08
C GLN A 660 14.63 4.75 -13.42
N ILE A 661 14.44 5.11 -12.15
CA ILE A 661 15.38 5.97 -11.44
C ILE A 661 16.75 5.31 -11.20
N LEU A 662 16.79 3.99 -10.96
CA LEU A 662 18.04 3.26 -10.70
C LEU A 662 18.84 3.01 -11.99
N HIS A 663 18.17 2.94 -13.13
CA HIS A 663 18.84 2.74 -14.42
C HIS A 663 19.23 4.05 -15.12
N HIS A 664 18.58 5.18 -14.80
CA HIS A 664 18.80 6.45 -15.51
C HIS A 664 19.47 7.56 -14.69
N ASN A 665 19.47 7.47 -13.36
CA ASN A 665 20.20 8.41 -12.51
C ASN A 665 21.42 7.72 -11.89
N PRO A 666 22.63 7.85 -12.46
CA PRO A 666 23.82 7.12 -12.01
C PRO A 666 24.35 7.58 -10.63
N LEU A 667 23.74 8.60 -10.03
CA LEU A 667 24.13 9.13 -8.72
C LEU A 667 23.13 8.80 -7.62
N PHE A 668 21.98 8.18 -7.92
CA PHE A 668 20.88 8.06 -6.96
C PHE A 668 21.26 7.33 -5.67
N VAL A 669 21.99 6.21 -5.76
CA VAL A 669 22.50 5.47 -4.59
C VAL A 669 23.48 6.31 -3.79
N ARG A 670 24.45 6.92 -4.48
CA ARG A 670 25.53 7.71 -3.87
C ARG A 670 25.01 8.98 -3.19
N SER A 671 23.97 9.59 -3.76
CA SER A 671 23.30 10.79 -3.25
C SER A 671 22.36 10.53 -2.07
N HIS A 672 22.20 9.28 -1.59
CA HIS A 672 21.47 9.01 -0.36
C HIS A 672 22.09 9.81 0.79
N ASP A 673 21.30 10.60 1.52
CA ASP A 673 21.76 11.40 2.67
C ASP A 673 21.33 10.73 3.99
N PHE A 674 22.31 10.19 4.73
CA PHE A 674 22.06 9.55 6.03
C PHE A 674 22.04 10.54 7.20
N LEU A 675 22.49 11.78 7.03
CA LEU A 675 22.56 12.75 8.12
C LEU A 675 21.22 13.42 8.39
N GLY A 676 20.32 13.47 7.40
CA GLY A 676 18.96 13.98 7.59
C GLY A 676 18.90 15.47 7.96
N VAL A 677 19.97 16.24 7.69
CA VAL A 677 20.06 17.66 8.07
C VAL A 677 19.43 18.52 6.98
N SER A 678 18.14 18.86 7.13
CA SER A 678 17.47 19.86 6.29
C SER A 678 17.25 21.17 7.04
N VAL A 679 17.39 22.31 6.35
CA VAL A 679 17.18 23.66 6.92
C VAL A 679 15.70 23.90 7.34
N GLN A 680 14.76 23.07 6.88
CA GLN A 680 13.32 23.20 7.15
C GLN A 680 12.79 22.28 8.26
N SER A 681 13.51 21.23 8.64
CA SER A 681 13.05 20.26 9.65
C SER A 681 13.90 20.32 10.91
N SER A 682 13.32 20.80 12.01
CA SER A 682 13.91 20.76 13.36
C SER A 682 13.97 19.35 13.99
N THR A 683 13.82 18.29 13.18
CA THR A 683 13.81 16.89 13.60
C THR A 683 14.92 16.14 12.88
N ASP A 684 15.86 15.59 13.66
CA ASP A 684 16.92 14.71 13.19
C ASP A 684 16.26 13.44 12.61
N ARG A 685 16.48 13.13 11.33
CA ARG A 685 15.85 12.00 10.62
C ARG A 685 16.79 10.81 10.37
N LEU A 686 17.94 10.80 11.04
CA LEU A 686 19.00 9.79 10.92
C LEU A 686 18.50 8.33 10.90
N TRP A 687 17.48 8.04 11.71
CA TRP A 687 16.94 6.69 11.94
C TRP A 687 15.49 6.50 11.49
N ALA A 688 14.88 7.53 10.88
CA ALA A 688 13.52 7.46 10.33
C ALA A 688 13.53 6.83 8.93
N ALA A 689 12.37 6.37 8.46
CA ALA A 689 12.22 5.89 7.08
C ALA A 689 12.64 6.97 6.05
N PRO A 690 13.27 6.58 4.93
CA PRO A 690 13.81 7.55 3.99
C PRO A 690 12.70 8.24 3.21
N MET A 691 12.88 9.53 2.98
CA MET A 691 11.97 10.34 2.18
C MET A 691 12.63 10.80 0.89
N LEU A 692 11.85 10.81 -0.20
CA LEU A 692 12.28 11.36 -1.48
C LEU A 692 12.27 12.89 -1.44
N LEU A 693 13.44 13.48 -1.69
CA LEU A 693 13.64 14.93 -1.79
C LEU A 693 14.18 15.30 -3.16
N GLY A 694 14.16 16.60 -3.49
CA GLY A 694 14.74 17.12 -4.74
C GLY A 694 13.88 16.92 -6.00
N VAL A 695 12.70 16.30 -5.89
CA VAL A 695 11.76 16.10 -7.00
C VAL A 695 11.40 17.45 -7.63
N GLY A 696 11.48 17.54 -8.96
CA GLY A 696 11.11 18.73 -9.71
C GLY A 696 12.01 19.95 -9.50
N THR A 697 13.17 19.80 -8.85
CA THR A 697 14.10 20.91 -8.55
C THR A 697 15.44 20.74 -9.27
N PRO A 698 15.60 21.29 -10.50
CA PRO A 698 16.83 21.12 -11.30
C PRO A 698 18.10 21.66 -10.61
N ALA A 699 17.94 22.67 -9.74
CA ALA A 699 19.05 23.29 -9.02
C ALA A 699 19.64 22.42 -7.90
N GLY A 700 18.90 21.41 -7.43
CA GLY A 700 19.26 20.56 -6.29
C GLY A 700 20.15 19.35 -6.61
N GLY A 701 20.50 19.13 -7.88
CA GLY A 701 21.31 17.97 -8.30
C GLY A 701 20.52 16.68 -8.58
N GLY A 702 19.19 16.75 -8.59
CA GLY A 702 18.29 15.62 -8.85
C GLY A 702 17.56 15.15 -7.59
N ALA A 703 16.69 14.16 -7.76
CA ALA A 703 16.01 13.53 -6.63
C ALA A 703 16.95 12.57 -5.89
N TYR A 704 16.82 12.48 -4.57
CA TYR A 704 17.58 11.57 -3.71
C TYR A 704 16.77 11.17 -2.47
N LEU A 705 17.18 10.09 -1.79
CA LEU A 705 16.59 9.66 -0.53
C LEU A 705 17.36 10.24 0.66
N MET A 706 16.61 10.77 1.65
CA MET A 706 17.15 11.28 2.91
C MET A 706 16.55 10.53 4.09
N GLY A 707 17.39 10.05 5.00
CA GLY A 707 16.99 9.30 6.19
C GLY A 707 17.78 8.00 6.32
N SER A 708 17.19 7.01 6.99
CA SER A 708 17.80 5.69 7.13
C SER A 708 17.42 4.74 5.98
N LEU A 709 17.92 3.51 5.99
CA LEU A 709 17.44 2.44 5.11
C LEU A 709 16.18 1.71 5.64
N ALA A 710 15.63 2.10 6.79
CA ALA A 710 14.40 1.47 7.30
C ALA A 710 13.25 1.72 6.33
N ASP A 711 12.61 0.66 5.83
CA ASP A 711 11.52 0.73 4.83
C ASP A 711 11.95 1.21 3.43
N LEU A 712 13.24 1.03 3.08
CA LEU A 712 13.76 1.26 1.72
C LEU A 712 12.88 0.71 0.58
N PRO A 713 12.28 -0.50 0.65
CA PRO A 713 11.43 -1.01 -0.43
C PRO A 713 10.26 -0.09 -0.76
N TYR A 714 9.63 0.48 0.27
CA TYR A 714 8.51 1.41 0.09
C TYR A 714 8.97 2.71 -0.55
N SER A 715 10.09 3.29 -0.11
CA SER A 715 10.59 4.55 -0.69
C SER A 715 11.05 4.41 -2.14
N LEU A 716 11.61 3.25 -2.52
CA LEU A 716 11.91 2.95 -3.92
C LEU A 716 10.63 2.80 -4.75
N ALA A 717 9.62 2.13 -4.23
CA ALA A 717 8.33 1.98 -4.89
C ALA A 717 7.57 3.31 -5.02
N GLU A 718 7.62 4.17 -3.99
CA GLU A 718 7.09 5.54 -4.02
C GLU A 718 7.76 6.39 -5.09
N THR A 719 9.05 6.14 -5.35
CA THR A 719 9.79 6.84 -6.40
C THR A 719 9.46 6.29 -7.79
N GLU A 720 9.29 4.97 -7.92
CA GLU A 720 9.03 4.32 -9.22
C GLU A 720 7.60 4.55 -9.72
N GLN A 721 6.61 4.74 -8.84
CA GLN A 721 5.21 4.86 -9.25
C GLN A 721 4.96 5.97 -10.29
N ASP A 722 5.70 7.08 -10.20
CA ASP A 722 5.55 8.23 -11.11
C ASP A 722 6.10 7.93 -12.52
N PHE A 723 6.82 6.82 -12.69
CA PHE A 723 7.30 6.33 -13.99
C PHE A 723 6.38 5.28 -14.63
N ILE A 724 5.37 4.78 -13.91
CA ILE A 724 4.40 3.82 -14.46
C ILE A 724 3.31 4.61 -15.20
N ALA A 725 3.47 4.75 -16.52
CA ALA A 725 2.51 5.45 -17.35
C ALA A 725 1.17 4.69 -17.38
N PRO A 726 0.04 5.31 -16.96
CA PRO A 726 -1.26 4.66 -17.02
C PRO A 726 -1.74 4.55 -18.47
N GLU A 727 -2.42 3.46 -18.79
CA GLU A 727 -3.01 3.25 -20.12
C GLU A 727 -4.21 4.19 -20.37
N ASN A 728 -4.79 4.74 -19.32
CA ASN A 728 -5.94 5.63 -19.38
C ASN A 728 -5.60 7.01 -18.79
N ILE A 729 -5.82 8.08 -19.56
CA ILE A 729 -5.43 9.48 -19.26
C ILE A 729 -6.15 10.08 -18.01
N GLN A 730 -7.13 9.35 -17.45
CA GLN A 730 -7.88 9.73 -16.24
C GLN A 730 -7.55 8.87 -15.01
N ALA A 731 -6.58 7.96 -15.09
CA ALA A 731 -6.15 7.22 -13.91
C ALA A 731 -5.54 8.20 -12.90
N LEU A 732 -6.18 8.35 -11.74
CA LEU A 732 -5.52 8.92 -10.56
C LEU A 732 -4.24 8.10 -10.34
N ILE A 733 -3.09 8.73 -10.13
CA ILE A 733 -1.93 8.00 -9.60
C ILE A 733 -2.26 7.74 -8.13
N TRP A 734 -2.48 6.48 -7.76
CA TRP A 734 -2.83 6.09 -6.40
C TRP A 734 -1.57 6.10 -5.54
N LYS A 735 -1.17 7.31 -5.12
CA LYS A 735 0.12 7.60 -4.49
C LYS A 735 0.49 6.72 -3.29
N GLU A 736 -0.51 6.14 -2.67
CA GLU A 736 -0.41 5.41 -1.41
C GLU A 736 -0.62 3.90 -1.62
N LEU A 737 -1.48 3.48 -2.55
CA LEU A 737 -1.70 2.06 -2.87
C LEU A 737 -0.61 1.49 -3.78
N VAL A 738 -0.19 2.23 -4.82
CA VAL A 738 0.77 1.71 -5.81
C VAL A 738 2.08 1.27 -5.15
N PRO A 739 2.67 2.06 -4.23
CA PRO A 739 3.86 1.61 -3.53
C PRO A 739 3.65 0.33 -2.72
N ASP A 740 2.53 0.20 -2.00
CA ASP A 740 2.22 -1.03 -1.26
C ASP A 740 2.02 -2.25 -2.18
N LEU A 741 1.40 -2.09 -3.36
CA LEU A 741 1.28 -3.15 -4.36
C LEU A 741 2.65 -3.59 -4.90
N LEU A 742 3.54 -2.65 -5.21
CA LEU A 742 4.90 -2.93 -5.67
C LEU A 742 5.73 -3.63 -4.59
N VAL A 743 5.67 -3.16 -3.34
CA VAL A 743 6.35 -3.79 -2.19
C VAL A 743 5.82 -5.21 -1.95
N SER A 744 4.51 -5.40 -2.06
CA SER A 744 3.86 -6.72 -1.94
C SER A 744 4.34 -7.71 -3.02
N ALA A 745 4.86 -7.22 -4.14
CA ALA A 745 5.41 -8.01 -5.23
C ALA A 745 6.91 -8.32 -5.07
N THR A 746 7.68 -7.38 -4.49
CA THR A 746 9.14 -7.42 -4.47
C THR A 746 9.73 -7.96 -3.17
N LEU A 747 9.06 -7.72 -2.03
CA LEU A 747 9.54 -8.16 -0.72
C LEU A 747 9.40 -9.68 -0.51
N PRO A 748 8.26 -10.32 -0.87
CA PRO A 748 8.18 -11.78 -0.85
C PRO A 748 9.10 -12.42 -1.88
N ARG A 749 9.76 -13.52 -1.49
CA ARG A 749 10.46 -14.43 -2.40
C ARG A 749 9.92 -15.84 -2.22
N TRP A 750 9.65 -16.52 -3.32
CA TRP A 750 8.98 -17.84 -3.34
C TRP A 750 9.94 -19.00 -3.56
N TRP A 751 11.20 -18.85 -3.16
CA TRP A 751 12.24 -19.89 -3.30
C TRP A 751 11.92 -21.19 -2.55
N SER A 752 11.21 -21.10 -1.44
CA SER A 752 10.87 -22.26 -0.60
C SER A 752 9.47 -22.82 -0.85
N VAL A 753 8.69 -22.22 -1.74
CA VAL A 753 7.31 -22.67 -2.00
C VAL A 753 7.35 -23.98 -2.78
N THR A 754 6.66 -24.99 -2.26
CA THR A 754 6.57 -26.29 -2.93
C THR A 754 5.45 -26.28 -3.99
N PRO A 755 5.49 -27.18 -4.99
CA PRO A 755 4.36 -27.35 -5.90
C PRO A 755 3.03 -27.66 -5.19
N ASN A 756 3.08 -28.40 -4.07
CA ASN A 756 1.89 -28.66 -3.26
C ASN A 756 1.36 -27.38 -2.61
N GLU A 757 2.25 -26.55 -2.07
CA GLU A 757 1.90 -25.27 -1.45
C GLU A 757 1.28 -24.29 -2.47
N LEU A 758 1.88 -24.18 -3.66
CA LEU A 758 1.33 -23.40 -4.77
C LEU A 758 -0.06 -23.90 -5.18
N HIS A 759 -0.20 -25.21 -5.35
CA HIS A 759 -1.49 -25.81 -5.71
C HIS A 759 -2.54 -25.64 -4.60
N ALA A 760 -2.13 -25.71 -3.32
CA ALA A 760 -3.02 -25.45 -2.20
C ALA A 760 -3.59 -24.03 -2.25
N ALA A 761 -2.78 -23.02 -2.61
CA ALA A 761 -3.25 -21.63 -2.75
C ALA A 761 -4.38 -21.51 -3.79
N THR A 762 -4.29 -22.25 -4.90
CA THR A 762 -5.38 -22.38 -5.89
C THR A 762 -6.61 -23.06 -5.29
N LEU A 763 -6.42 -24.19 -4.60
CA LEU A 763 -7.51 -24.99 -4.07
C LEU A 763 -8.27 -24.27 -2.94
N TYR A 764 -7.61 -23.46 -2.12
CA TYR A 764 -8.27 -22.62 -1.11
C TYR A 764 -9.23 -21.61 -1.77
N GLN A 765 -8.82 -20.97 -2.87
CA GLN A 765 -9.67 -20.05 -3.62
C GLN A 765 -10.85 -20.79 -4.27
N ARG A 766 -10.56 -21.85 -5.02
CA ARG A 766 -11.59 -22.64 -5.73
C ARG A 766 -12.59 -23.29 -4.78
N SER A 767 -12.14 -23.81 -3.64
CA SER A 767 -13.03 -24.36 -2.60
C SER A 767 -14.01 -23.29 -2.09
N GLY A 768 -13.60 -22.02 -2.04
CA GLY A 768 -14.45 -20.91 -1.61
C GLY A 768 -15.49 -20.57 -2.67
N GLU A 769 -15.07 -20.56 -3.94
CA GLU A 769 -15.95 -20.41 -5.10
C GLU A 769 -16.99 -21.53 -5.18
N GLU A 770 -16.59 -22.78 -4.93
CA GLU A 770 -17.51 -23.94 -4.88
C GLU A 770 -18.56 -23.77 -3.78
N LEU A 771 -18.17 -23.31 -2.59
CA LEU A 771 -19.09 -23.02 -1.48
C LEU A 771 -20.10 -21.91 -1.84
N LEU A 772 -19.65 -20.86 -2.53
CA LEU A 772 -20.52 -19.80 -3.04
C LEU A 772 -21.52 -20.36 -4.06
N ILE A 773 -21.05 -21.11 -5.07
CA ILE A 773 -21.90 -21.67 -6.12
C ILE A 773 -22.93 -22.66 -5.53
N ALA A 774 -22.51 -23.53 -4.60
CA ALA A 774 -23.38 -24.49 -3.92
C ALA A 774 -24.47 -23.81 -3.06
N SER A 775 -24.16 -22.65 -2.47
CA SER A 775 -25.13 -21.84 -1.71
C SER A 775 -26.35 -21.42 -2.55
N GLY A 776 -26.21 -21.33 -3.87
CA GLY A 776 -27.30 -21.03 -4.81
C GLY A 776 -28.50 -21.99 -4.73
N LYS A 777 -28.31 -23.21 -4.22
CA LYS A 777 -29.36 -24.24 -4.07
C LYS A 777 -29.60 -24.67 -2.62
N ASN A 778 -28.76 -24.24 -1.68
CA ASN A 778 -28.75 -24.71 -0.30
C ASN A 778 -28.83 -23.53 0.67
N VAL A 779 -30.03 -23.28 1.23
CA VAL A 779 -30.29 -22.17 2.15
C VAL A 779 -29.50 -22.28 3.47
N PRO A 780 -29.45 -23.44 4.15
CA PRO A 780 -28.58 -23.61 5.31
C PRO A 780 -27.11 -23.30 5.04
N LEU A 781 -26.56 -23.76 3.90
CA LEU A 781 -25.18 -23.46 3.51
C LEU A 781 -24.99 -21.96 3.24
N ARG A 782 -25.93 -21.34 2.51
CA ARG A 782 -25.90 -19.89 2.23
C ARG A 782 -25.79 -19.06 3.51
N ASN A 783 -26.56 -19.40 4.55
CA ASN A 783 -26.51 -18.68 5.82
C ASN A 783 -25.14 -18.80 6.51
N LYS A 784 -24.49 -19.97 6.43
CA LYS A 784 -23.13 -20.17 6.96
C LYS A 784 -22.10 -19.36 6.19
N VAL A 785 -22.17 -19.37 4.86
CA VAL A 785 -21.28 -18.62 3.97
C VAL A 785 -21.39 -17.12 4.22
N VAL A 786 -22.61 -16.58 4.26
CA VAL A 786 -22.85 -15.14 4.54
C VAL A 786 -22.35 -14.76 5.94
N ASN A 787 -22.57 -15.62 6.95
CA ASN A 787 -22.07 -15.37 8.30
C ASN A 787 -20.54 -15.32 8.37
N ILE A 788 -19.84 -16.23 7.69
CA ILE A 788 -18.37 -16.20 7.60
C ILE A 788 -17.90 -14.92 6.88
N LEU A 789 -18.47 -14.61 5.73
CA LEU A 789 -18.06 -13.45 4.93
C LEU A 789 -18.35 -12.10 5.61
N SER A 790 -19.29 -12.05 6.56
CA SER A 790 -19.60 -10.83 7.33
C SER A 790 -18.40 -10.30 8.14
N ASP A 791 -17.42 -11.15 8.45
CA ASP A 791 -16.17 -10.77 9.12
C ASP A 791 -15.21 -10.02 8.16
N ARG A 792 -15.31 -10.24 6.83
CA ARG A 792 -14.41 -9.67 5.80
C ARG A 792 -15.06 -8.65 4.86
N ILE A 793 -16.38 -8.67 4.73
CA ILE A 793 -17.12 -7.87 3.75
C ILE A 793 -18.03 -6.85 4.45
N GLY A 794 -18.03 -5.61 3.93
CA GLY A 794 -18.90 -4.55 4.43
C GLY A 794 -20.39 -4.77 4.09
N PRO A 795 -21.34 -4.16 4.84
CA PRO A 795 -22.77 -4.48 4.75
C PRO A 795 -23.39 -4.39 3.34
N ARG A 796 -23.12 -3.33 2.57
CA ARG A 796 -23.65 -3.17 1.20
C ARG A 796 -23.24 -4.34 0.31
N ARG A 797 -21.95 -4.63 0.23
CA ARG A 797 -21.43 -5.71 -0.61
C ARG A 797 -21.87 -7.09 -0.10
N LEU A 798 -21.99 -7.26 1.21
CA LEU A 798 -22.51 -8.51 1.78
C LEU A 798 -23.95 -8.77 1.35
N GLU A 799 -24.79 -7.74 1.25
CA GLU A 799 -26.14 -7.85 0.70
C GLU A 799 -26.10 -8.24 -0.79
N GLU A 800 -25.25 -7.60 -1.60
CA GLU A 800 -25.07 -7.93 -3.02
C GLU A 800 -24.66 -9.41 -3.20
N VAL A 801 -23.75 -9.90 -2.35
CA VAL A 801 -23.36 -11.32 -2.29
C VAL A 801 -24.57 -12.18 -1.91
N GLU A 802 -25.25 -11.89 -0.81
CA GLU A 802 -26.41 -12.68 -0.34
C GLU A 802 -27.51 -12.78 -1.40
N GLN A 803 -27.83 -11.67 -2.07
CA GLN A 803 -28.81 -11.63 -3.15
C GLN A 803 -28.37 -12.51 -4.33
N SER A 804 -27.08 -12.44 -4.69
CA SER A 804 -26.50 -13.26 -5.77
C SER A 804 -26.48 -14.74 -5.44
N LEU A 805 -26.39 -15.12 -4.16
CA LEU A 805 -26.45 -16.52 -3.71
C LEU A 805 -27.88 -17.12 -3.69
N ARG A 806 -28.88 -16.43 -4.25
CA ARG A 806 -30.26 -16.96 -4.35
C ARG A 806 -30.49 -17.90 -5.54
N SER A 807 -29.59 -17.90 -6.53
CA SER A 807 -29.63 -18.82 -7.66
C SER A 807 -28.20 -19.25 -8.04
N THR A 808 -28.05 -20.44 -8.63
CA THR A 808 -26.73 -20.93 -9.06
C THR A 808 -26.08 -20.05 -10.14
N GLN A 809 -26.88 -19.51 -11.08
CA GLN A 809 -26.36 -18.68 -12.16
C GLN A 809 -25.75 -17.38 -11.62
N THR A 810 -26.47 -16.68 -10.76
CA THR A 810 -25.99 -15.44 -10.13
C THR A 810 -24.87 -15.71 -9.13
N ALA A 811 -24.89 -16.85 -8.43
CA ALA A 811 -23.80 -17.24 -7.54
C ALA A 811 -22.49 -17.50 -8.30
N THR A 812 -22.58 -18.08 -9.49
CA THR A 812 -21.40 -18.30 -10.37
C THR A 812 -20.81 -16.98 -10.84
N ALA A 813 -21.65 -16.03 -11.26
CA ALA A 813 -21.18 -14.69 -11.63
C ALA A 813 -20.57 -13.95 -10.43
N MET A 814 -21.15 -14.07 -9.24
CA MET A 814 -20.61 -13.47 -8.02
C MET A 814 -19.26 -14.08 -7.63
N ALA A 815 -19.08 -15.40 -7.75
CA ALA A 815 -17.81 -16.07 -7.44
C ALA A 815 -16.63 -15.45 -8.22
N SER A 816 -16.83 -15.10 -9.50
CA SER A 816 -15.81 -14.40 -10.32
C SER A 816 -15.54 -12.93 -9.94
N GLN A 817 -16.34 -12.35 -9.04
CA GLN A 817 -16.21 -10.96 -8.57
C GLN A 817 -15.76 -10.88 -7.10
N MET A 818 -15.54 -12.04 -6.46
CA MET A 818 -15.01 -12.11 -5.11
C MET A 818 -13.50 -11.91 -5.12
N LEU A 819 -12.97 -11.31 -4.05
CA LEU A 819 -11.53 -11.17 -3.91
C LEU A 819 -10.90 -12.52 -3.55
N PRO A 820 -9.71 -12.85 -4.08
CA PRO A 820 -8.94 -14.04 -3.72
C PRO A 820 -8.79 -14.26 -2.21
N ALA A 821 -8.56 -13.18 -1.46
CA ALA A 821 -8.44 -13.25 0.00
C ALA A 821 -9.78 -13.53 0.70
N GLU A 822 -10.92 -13.25 0.06
CA GLU A 822 -12.26 -13.55 0.60
C GLU A 822 -12.67 -15.00 0.34
N THR A 823 -12.43 -15.52 -0.86
CA THR A 823 -12.71 -16.92 -1.19
C THR A 823 -11.80 -17.87 -0.41
N SER A 824 -10.53 -17.52 -0.24
CA SER A 824 -9.60 -18.28 0.60
C SER A 824 -10.01 -18.25 2.07
N TYR A 825 -10.36 -17.07 2.61
CA TYR A 825 -10.85 -16.93 3.98
C TYR A 825 -12.13 -17.75 4.21
N LEU A 826 -13.08 -17.70 3.28
CA LEU A 826 -14.30 -18.49 3.33
C LEU A 826 -14.00 -19.98 3.47
N SER A 827 -13.09 -20.50 2.64
CA SER A 827 -12.67 -21.90 2.75
C SER A 827 -12.08 -22.21 4.12
N VAL A 828 -11.09 -21.44 4.56
CA VAL A 828 -10.38 -21.66 5.84
C VAL A 828 -11.35 -21.69 7.01
N GLU A 829 -12.20 -20.67 7.13
CA GLU A 829 -13.17 -20.58 8.23
C GLU A 829 -14.27 -21.62 8.12
N PHE A 830 -14.67 -22.02 6.90
CA PHE A 830 -15.63 -23.11 6.73
C PHE A 830 -15.06 -24.44 7.24
N TYR A 831 -13.81 -24.78 6.88
CA TYR A 831 -13.13 -25.97 7.41
C TYR A 831 -12.96 -25.93 8.93
N LYS A 832 -12.66 -24.74 9.49
CA LYS A 832 -12.45 -24.56 10.93
C LYS A 832 -13.77 -24.67 11.72
N ARG A 833 -14.85 -24.05 11.23
CA ARG A 833 -16.15 -23.98 11.92
C ARG A 833 -17.02 -25.22 11.67
N PHE A 834 -16.85 -25.90 10.53
CA PHE A 834 -17.68 -27.04 10.10
C PHE A 834 -16.84 -28.22 9.56
N PRO A 835 -15.89 -28.77 10.35
CA PRO A 835 -14.96 -29.82 9.87
C PRO A 835 -15.66 -31.12 9.43
N ASP A 836 -16.84 -31.43 9.99
CA ASP A 836 -17.57 -32.67 9.71
C ASP A 836 -18.50 -32.57 8.47
N GLU A 837 -18.68 -31.39 7.88
CA GLU A 837 -19.62 -31.16 6.78
C GLU A 837 -19.02 -31.41 5.40
N THR A 838 -18.39 -32.57 5.22
CA THR A 838 -17.70 -32.95 3.97
C THR A 838 -18.62 -33.03 2.76
N ALA A 839 -19.92 -33.26 2.97
CA ALA A 839 -20.94 -33.28 1.91
C ALA A 839 -21.13 -31.92 1.20
N SER A 840 -20.71 -30.81 1.84
CA SER A 840 -20.74 -29.48 1.24
C SER A 840 -19.48 -29.18 0.41
N TRP A 841 -18.48 -30.06 0.42
CA TRP A 841 -17.22 -29.85 -0.29
C TRP A 841 -17.36 -30.28 -1.75
N GLY A 842 -17.08 -29.35 -2.66
CA GLY A 842 -16.91 -29.65 -4.07
C GLY A 842 -15.59 -30.35 -4.35
N PRO A 843 -15.28 -30.64 -5.63
CA PRO A 843 -14.06 -31.32 -6.05
C PRO A 843 -12.77 -30.66 -5.53
N ALA A 844 -12.65 -29.33 -5.62
CA ALA A 844 -11.48 -28.62 -5.13
C ALA A 844 -11.36 -28.73 -3.60
N GLY A 845 -12.49 -28.65 -2.88
CA GLY A 845 -12.50 -28.84 -1.43
C GLY A 845 -12.07 -30.24 -0.99
N GLN A 846 -12.53 -31.28 -1.69
CA GLN A 846 -12.11 -32.66 -1.43
C GLN A 846 -10.61 -32.86 -1.68
N GLN A 847 -10.11 -32.36 -2.81
CA GLN A 847 -8.70 -32.42 -3.15
C GLN A 847 -7.84 -31.64 -2.13
N LEU A 848 -8.29 -30.47 -1.68
CA LEU A 848 -7.61 -29.69 -0.66
C LEU A 848 -7.52 -30.47 0.65
N ASN A 849 -8.60 -31.13 1.06
CA ASN A 849 -8.61 -31.93 2.27
C ASN A 849 -7.66 -33.14 2.19
N GLU A 850 -7.60 -33.81 1.03
CA GLU A 850 -6.62 -34.88 0.79
C GLU A 850 -5.18 -34.36 0.88
N LEU A 851 -4.90 -33.21 0.25
CA LEU A 851 -3.58 -32.59 0.25
C LEU A 851 -3.16 -32.18 1.67
N ARG A 852 -4.06 -31.54 2.43
CA ARG A 852 -3.86 -31.19 3.85
C ARG A 852 -3.58 -32.40 4.74
N SER A 853 -4.23 -33.52 4.45
CA SER A 853 -4.01 -34.76 5.21
C SER A 853 -2.64 -35.38 4.93
N ARG A 854 -2.12 -35.25 3.70
CA ARG A 854 -0.81 -35.80 3.31
C ARG A 854 0.36 -34.89 3.62
N TYR A 855 0.20 -33.59 3.45
CA TYR A 855 1.27 -32.58 3.57
C TYR A 855 0.90 -31.43 4.52
N PRO A 856 0.48 -31.71 5.77
CA PRO A 856 -0.08 -30.69 6.67
C PRO A 856 0.87 -29.52 6.96
N ALA A 857 2.19 -29.72 6.90
CA ALA A 857 3.18 -28.67 7.12
C ALA A 857 3.43 -27.78 5.89
N GLU A 858 3.16 -28.28 4.68
CA GLU A 858 3.37 -27.54 3.42
C GLU A 858 2.13 -26.73 3.01
N VAL A 859 0.94 -27.21 3.36
CA VAL A 859 -0.33 -26.68 2.83
C VAL A 859 -1.26 -26.10 3.90
N SER A 860 -0.70 -25.82 5.08
CA SER A 860 -1.44 -25.15 6.16
C SER A 860 -1.73 -23.69 5.79
N TRP A 861 -2.80 -23.13 6.36
CA TRP A 861 -3.13 -21.73 6.13
C TRP A 861 -2.05 -20.79 6.69
N GLU A 862 -1.43 -21.16 7.81
CA GLU A 862 -0.32 -20.41 8.42
C GLU A 862 0.90 -20.38 7.48
N ARG A 863 1.18 -21.49 6.80
CA ARG A 863 2.23 -21.58 5.79
C ARG A 863 1.92 -20.67 4.60
N LEU A 864 0.72 -20.77 4.02
CA LEU A 864 0.30 -19.91 2.90
C LEU A 864 0.26 -18.42 3.27
N SER A 865 -0.19 -18.10 4.49
CA SER A 865 -0.22 -16.74 5.03
C SER A 865 1.18 -16.12 5.06
N ARG A 866 2.20 -16.89 5.48
CA ARG A 866 3.59 -16.43 5.48
C ARG A 866 4.16 -16.23 4.08
N ASP A 867 3.86 -17.14 3.16
CA ASP A 867 4.55 -17.19 1.87
C ASP A 867 3.84 -16.34 0.79
N PHE A 868 2.51 -16.18 0.88
CA PHE A 868 1.69 -15.35 -0.02
C PHE A 868 1.07 -14.11 0.64
N GLY A 869 1.31 -13.87 1.93
CA GLY A 869 0.91 -12.64 2.60
C GLY A 869 1.70 -11.41 2.13
N VAL A 870 1.36 -10.26 2.71
CA VAL A 870 2.00 -8.96 2.44
C VAL A 870 2.57 -8.38 3.74
N PRO A 871 3.57 -7.48 3.68
CA PRO A 871 4.06 -6.80 4.87
C PRO A 871 3.07 -5.73 5.36
N HIS A 872 3.03 -5.49 6.68
CA HIS A 872 2.10 -4.56 7.33
C HIS A 872 2.80 -3.61 8.32
N PRO A 873 3.75 -2.77 7.86
CA PRO A 873 4.57 -1.95 8.75
C PRO A 873 3.80 -0.85 9.50
N ARG A 874 2.63 -0.40 9.01
CA ARG A 874 1.76 0.55 9.74
C ARG A 874 0.61 -0.13 10.46
N LEU A 875 -0.03 -1.11 9.82
CA LEU A 875 -1.24 -1.74 10.33
C LEU A 875 -0.96 -2.81 11.38
N ALA A 876 0.08 -3.65 11.19
CA ALA A 876 0.48 -4.67 12.16
C ALA A 876 1.80 -4.37 12.88
N ARG A 877 2.62 -3.43 12.38
CA ARG A 877 3.98 -3.12 12.88
C ARG A 877 5.00 -4.24 12.62
N THR A 878 4.92 -4.86 11.44
CA THR A 878 5.89 -5.89 11.03
C THR A 878 6.12 -5.90 9.52
N ASN A 879 7.36 -6.22 9.13
CA ASN A 879 7.72 -6.56 7.75
C ASN A 879 7.56 -8.07 7.46
N ALA A 880 7.22 -8.87 8.49
CA ALA A 880 6.80 -10.24 8.28
C ALA A 880 5.55 -10.23 7.39
N ARG A 881 5.54 -11.16 6.43
CA ARG A 881 4.42 -11.33 5.49
C ARG A 881 3.32 -12.11 6.19
N GLU A 882 2.12 -11.58 6.21
CA GLU A 882 0.95 -12.29 6.74
C GLU A 882 -0.34 -11.88 6.04
N LEU A 883 -1.34 -12.75 6.13
CA LEU A 883 -2.74 -12.49 5.83
C LEU A 883 -3.47 -12.26 7.15
N LEU A 884 -3.79 -10.99 7.44
CA LEU A 884 -4.45 -10.51 8.64
C LEU A 884 -5.93 -10.82 8.70
N ASN A 885 -6.58 -11.06 7.54
CA ASN A 885 -7.99 -11.43 7.49
C ASN A 885 -8.94 -10.36 8.10
N VAL A 886 -8.64 -9.07 7.87
CA VAL A 886 -9.47 -7.90 8.28
C VAL A 886 -10.32 -7.32 7.13
N LYS A 887 -11.44 -6.66 7.42
CA LYS A 887 -12.13 -5.90 6.33
C LYS A 887 -11.15 -4.86 5.75
N PRO A 888 -11.15 -4.61 4.43
CA PRO A 888 -10.33 -3.55 3.86
C PRO A 888 -10.51 -2.25 4.64
N PHE A 889 -9.41 -1.67 5.09
CA PHE A 889 -9.43 -0.44 5.86
C PHE A 889 -9.88 0.69 4.94
N PRO A 890 -10.68 1.65 5.42
CA PRO A 890 -10.95 2.84 4.64
C PRO A 890 -9.70 3.62 4.30
N PHE A 891 -9.82 4.50 3.31
CA PHE A 891 -8.78 5.46 3.00
C PHE A 891 -8.69 6.52 4.11
N PHE A 892 -7.49 6.69 4.66
CA PHE A 892 -7.14 7.76 5.60
C PHE A 892 -6.02 8.57 4.98
N GLY A 893 -6.10 9.90 4.98
CA GLY A 893 -4.97 10.73 4.52
C GLY A 893 -3.92 10.93 5.60
N SER A 894 -2.85 11.69 5.28
CA SER A 894 -1.74 11.98 6.21
C SER A 894 -1.01 10.69 6.65
N TYR A 895 -0.34 10.66 7.80
CA TYR A 895 0.49 9.55 8.29
C TYR A 895 -0.15 8.14 8.32
N SER A 896 -1.47 8.01 8.14
CA SER A 896 -2.19 6.73 8.07
C SER A 896 -2.51 6.27 6.65
N TYR A 897 -1.89 6.87 5.63
CA TYR A 897 -2.17 6.60 4.23
C TYR A 897 -2.03 5.14 3.79
N ARG A 898 -1.11 4.40 4.41
CA ARG A 898 -0.83 3.01 4.05
C ARG A 898 -1.90 2.02 4.49
N LEU A 899 -2.80 2.40 5.39
CA LEU A 899 -3.74 1.44 5.98
C LEU A 899 -4.64 0.77 4.94
N PHE A 900 -5.09 1.51 3.92
CA PHE A 900 -5.86 0.93 2.82
C PHE A 900 -5.00 -0.06 2.01
N GLY A 901 -3.80 0.35 1.59
CA GLY A 901 -2.88 -0.44 0.79
C GLY A 901 -2.41 -1.72 1.49
N GLU A 902 -2.00 -1.62 2.76
CA GLU A 902 -1.61 -2.76 3.60
C GLU A 902 -2.79 -3.73 3.82
N SER A 903 -4.03 -3.25 3.87
CA SER A 903 -5.21 -4.12 3.99
C SER A 903 -5.59 -4.86 2.68
N TRP A 904 -4.91 -4.59 1.56
CA TRP A 904 -5.11 -5.27 0.29
C TRP A 904 -4.26 -6.54 0.18
N GLU A 905 -4.87 -7.69 0.47
CA GLU A 905 -4.14 -8.97 0.64
C GLU A 905 -4.34 -9.96 -0.52
N SER A 906 -4.94 -9.52 -1.63
CA SER A 906 -5.39 -10.43 -2.70
C SER A 906 -4.38 -10.66 -3.83
N SER A 907 -3.43 -9.75 -4.03
CA SER A 907 -2.53 -9.77 -5.21
C SER A 907 -1.74 -11.07 -5.34
N ASN A 908 -1.04 -11.48 -4.29
CA ASN A 908 -0.15 -12.64 -4.34
C ASN A 908 -0.92 -13.96 -4.45
N LEU A 909 -2.07 -14.09 -3.78
CA LEU A 909 -2.96 -15.24 -3.91
C LEU A 909 -3.48 -15.39 -5.34
N TYR A 910 -3.86 -14.28 -5.98
CA TYR A 910 -4.33 -14.29 -7.37
C TYR A 910 -3.25 -14.81 -8.33
N TRP A 911 -2.06 -14.23 -8.28
CA TRP A 911 -0.98 -14.61 -9.20
C TRP A 911 -0.43 -16.01 -8.93
N ALA A 912 -0.47 -16.47 -7.68
CA ALA A 912 -0.19 -17.87 -7.33
C ALA A 912 -1.14 -18.84 -8.05
N ARG A 913 -2.44 -18.55 -8.04
CA ARG A 913 -3.44 -19.34 -8.77
C ARG A 913 -3.19 -19.32 -10.28
N VAL A 914 -2.97 -18.14 -10.86
CA VAL A 914 -2.72 -18.03 -12.31
C VAL A 914 -1.48 -18.83 -12.70
N ALA A 915 -0.42 -18.78 -11.90
CA ALA A 915 0.80 -19.55 -12.14
C ALA A 915 0.57 -21.07 -12.07
N ASP A 916 -0.14 -21.56 -11.04
CA ASP A 916 -0.51 -22.96 -10.88
C ASP A 916 -1.36 -23.47 -12.06
N GLU A 917 -2.41 -22.73 -12.42
CA GLU A 917 -3.33 -23.10 -13.50
C GLU A 917 -2.64 -23.11 -14.88
N MET A 918 -1.65 -22.25 -15.07
CA MET A 918 -0.83 -22.22 -16.28
C MET A 918 0.36 -23.18 -16.24
N GLY A 919 0.57 -23.91 -15.13
CA GLY A 919 1.63 -24.91 -14.99
C GLY A 919 3.04 -24.34 -14.80
N TYR A 920 3.17 -23.11 -14.30
CA TYR A 920 4.47 -22.54 -13.93
C TYR A 920 4.99 -23.16 -12.64
N SER A 921 6.31 -23.26 -12.54
CA SER A 921 6.95 -23.66 -11.27
C SER A 921 6.81 -22.54 -10.21
N PRO A 922 6.70 -22.87 -8.91
CA PRO A 922 6.59 -21.84 -7.86
C PRO A 922 7.71 -20.81 -7.88
N ILE A 923 8.91 -21.23 -8.28
CA ILE A 923 10.09 -20.36 -8.36
C ILE A 923 9.91 -19.25 -9.40
N ALA A 924 9.14 -19.50 -10.48
CA ALA A 924 8.88 -18.51 -11.52
C ALA A 924 8.13 -17.28 -10.98
N LEU A 925 7.43 -17.39 -9.84
CA LEU A 925 6.74 -16.28 -9.20
C LEU A 925 7.67 -15.10 -8.89
N ASN A 926 8.96 -15.36 -8.60
CA ASN A 926 9.94 -14.31 -8.27
C ASN A 926 10.19 -13.31 -9.42
N ILE A 927 9.82 -13.68 -10.65
CA ILE A 927 9.88 -12.82 -11.84
C ILE A 927 8.46 -12.47 -12.32
N LEU A 928 7.56 -13.46 -12.35
CA LEU A 928 6.19 -13.29 -12.83
C LEU A 928 5.43 -12.22 -12.05
N VAL A 929 5.42 -12.30 -10.73
CA VAL A 929 4.55 -11.46 -9.90
C VAL A 929 4.93 -9.97 -9.97
N PRO A 930 6.21 -9.57 -9.84
CA PRO A 930 6.60 -8.17 -10.03
C PRO A 930 6.20 -7.59 -11.39
N GLU A 931 6.41 -8.33 -12.48
CA GLU A 931 6.06 -7.85 -13.83
C GLU A 931 4.55 -7.73 -14.01
N LEU A 932 3.78 -8.75 -13.60
CA LEU A 932 2.32 -8.73 -13.70
C LEU A 932 1.72 -7.60 -12.85
N ILE A 933 2.24 -7.34 -11.66
CA ILE A 933 1.79 -6.22 -10.82
C ILE A 933 2.07 -4.87 -11.48
N ARG A 934 3.25 -4.67 -12.11
CA ARG A 934 3.53 -3.45 -12.86
C ARG A 934 2.50 -3.20 -13.97
N HIS A 935 2.18 -4.25 -14.73
CA HIS A 935 1.16 -4.18 -15.78
C HIS A 935 -0.25 -3.93 -15.22
N THR A 936 -0.61 -4.55 -14.10
CA THR A 936 -1.87 -4.27 -13.40
C THR A 936 -1.96 -2.81 -13.01
N ILE A 937 -0.92 -2.24 -12.41
CA ILE A 937 -0.90 -0.82 -12.00
C ILE A 937 -1.17 0.10 -13.20
N ALA A 938 -0.52 -0.13 -14.34
CA ALA A 938 -0.74 0.67 -15.56
C ALA A 938 -2.19 0.59 -16.08
N LYS A 939 -2.91 -0.51 -15.79
CA LYS A 939 -4.30 -0.74 -16.19
C LYS A 939 -5.34 -0.24 -15.19
N ILE A 940 -4.94 0.13 -13.96
CA ILE A 940 -5.88 0.64 -12.95
C ILE A 940 -6.57 1.88 -13.52
N PHE A 941 -7.87 1.75 -13.77
CA PHE A 941 -8.71 2.86 -14.21
C PHE A 941 -9.85 3.10 -13.22
N ALA A 942 -9.47 3.68 -12.10
CA ALA A 942 -10.31 3.90 -10.93
C ALA A 942 -10.83 5.34 -10.87
N THR A 943 -11.98 5.53 -10.20
CA THR A 943 -12.58 6.86 -10.00
C THR A 943 -12.20 7.49 -8.66
N GLU A 944 -11.92 6.68 -7.65
CA GLU A 944 -11.68 7.15 -6.28
C GLU A 944 -10.76 6.20 -5.49
N PRO A 945 -10.06 6.66 -4.44
CA PRO A 945 -9.02 5.87 -3.74
C PRO A 945 -9.50 4.60 -2.99
N GLU A 946 -10.81 4.37 -2.84
CA GLU A 946 -11.37 3.13 -2.27
C GLU A 946 -11.99 2.21 -3.37
N ASP A 947 -11.81 2.51 -4.68
CA ASP A 947 -12.34 1.78 -5.84
C ASP A 947 -11.56 0.47 -6.10
N TRP A 948 -11.59 -0.42 -5.11
CA TRP A 948 -11.02 -1.76 -5.20
C TRP A 948 -11.54 -2.59 -6.40
N PRO A 949 -12.79 -2.44 -6.90
CA PRO A 949 -13.22 -3.15 -8.10
C PRO A 949 -12.37 -2.79 -9.33
N ALA A 950 -11.85 -1.58 -9.41
CA ALA A 950 -10.93 -1.20 -10.49
C ALA A 950 -9.60 -1.96 -10.43
N ILE A 951 -9.11 -2.25 -9.23
CA ILE A 951 -7.89 -3.05 -9.03
C ILE A 951 -8.14 -4.49 -9.49
N LEU A 952 -9.23 -5.11 -9.04
CA LEU A 952 -9.58 -6.47 -9.45
C LEU A 952 -9.78 -6.58 -10.98
N ARG A 953 -10.48 -5.60 -11.59
CA ARG A 953 -10.63 -5.54 -13.05
C ARG A 953 -9.28 -5.42 -13.76
N ALA A 954 -8.38 -4.58 -13.26
CA ALA A 954 -7.04 -4.44 -13.84
C ALA A 954 -6.25 -5.75 -13.76
N MET A 955 -6.36 -6.49 -12.66
CA MET A 955 -5.74 -7.82 -12.51
C MET A 955 -6.30 -8.81 -13.54
N HIS A 956 -7.62 -8.84 -13.73
CA HIS A 956 -8.26 -9.71 -14.74
C HIS A 956 -7.80 -9.34 -16.17
N GLU A 957 -7.74 -8.04 -16.50
CA GLU A 957 -7.25 -7.58 -17.80
C GLU A 957 -5.77 -7.96 -18.02
N THR A 958 -4.93 -7.84 -16.99
CA THR A 958 -3.54 -8.29 -17.04
C THR A 958 -3.44 -9.81 -17.20
N GLU A 959 -4.26 -10.60 -16.50
CA GLU A 959 -4.30 -12.06 -16.64
C GLU A 959 -4.64 -12.47 -18.08
N GLU A 960 -5.66 -11.86 -18.68
CA GLU A 960 -6.07 -12.14 -20.06
C GLU A 960 -4.96 -11.81 -21.07
N GLU A 961 -4.28 -10.68 -20.91
CA GLU A 961 -3.14 -10.33 -21.76
C GLU A 961 -1.95 -11.27 -21.57
N PHE A 962 -1.69 -11.69 -20.33
CA PHE A 962 -0.65 -12.66 -20.02
C PHE A 962 -0.94 -14.02 -20.65
N LYS A 963 -2.17 -14.53 -20.52
CA LYS A 963 -2.61 -15.78 -21.16
C LYS A 963 -2.55 -15.73 -22.69
N GLN A 964 -2.74 -14.55 -23.28
CA GLN A 964 -2.60 -14.30 -24.72
C GLN A 964 -1.15 -14.14 -25.19
N GLY A 965 -0.16 -14.17 -24.28
CA GLY A 965 1.25 -13.99 -24.60
C GLY A 965 1.65 -12.57 -24.96
N LYS A 966 0.83 -11.56 -24.60
CA LYS A 966 1.12 -10.13 -24.85
C LYS A 966 2.11 -9.56 -23.84
N ILE A 967 2.20 -10.15 -22.66
CA ILE A 967 3.14 -9.79 -21.61
C ILE A 967 4.34 -10.72 -21.71
N ALA A 968 5.48 -10.18 -22.14
CA ALA A 968 6.71 -10.95 -22.26
C ALA A 968 7.32 -11.15 -20.87
N VAL A 969 7.30 -12.39 -20.40
CA VAL A 969 8.04 -12.81 -19.21
C VAL A 969 9.33 -13.50 -19.67
N LEU A 970 10.36 -13.47 -18.82
CA LEU A 970 11.72 -13.94 -19.06
C LEU A 970 11.82 -15.11 -20.06
N PRO A 971 12.60 -14.97 -21.15
CA PRO A 971 12.68 -15.98 -22.21
C PRO A 971 13.08 -17.36 -21.68
N GLY A 972 12.29 -18.38 -22.03
CA GLY A 972 12.60 -19.79 -21.71
C GLY A 972 11.99 -20.32 -20.42
N ILE A 973 11.40 -19.47 -19.55
CA ILE A 973 10.50 -19.94 -18.50
C ILE A 973 9.18 -20.33 -19.21
N THR A 974 8.93 -21.63 -19.31
CA THR A 974 7.72 -22.17 -19.93
C THR A 974 6.97 -23.03 -18.92
N PRO A 975 5.64 -23.17 -19.05
CA PRO A 975 4.89 -24.17 -18.31
C PRO A 975 5.61 -25.51 -18.31
N VAL A 976 5.72 -26.15 -17.15
CA VAL A 976 6.21 -27.52 -17.07
C VAL A 976 5.26 -28.36 -17.91
N SER A 977 5.75 -29.01 -18.96
CA SER A 977 4.93 -29.84 -19.83
C SER A 977 4.26 -30.92 -18.99
N THR A 978 2.96 -30.75 -18.73
CA THR A 978 2.18 -31.74 -18.01
C THR A 978 2.11 -32.98 -18.89
N VAL A 979 2.80 -34.05 -18.49
CA VAL A 979 2.50 -35.38 -18.98
C VAL A 979 1.03 -35.62 -18.65
N SER A 980 0.22 -35.69 -19.69
CA SER A 980 -1.22 -35.91 -19.64
C SER A 980 -1.56 -37.14 -18.77
N VAL A 981 -2.03 -36.92 -17.55
CA VAL A 981 -2.78 -37.94 -16.79
C VAL A 981 -4.24 -37.91 -17.25
N HIS A 982 -4.47 -38.03 -18.56
CA HIS A 982 -5.77 -38.24 -19.18
C HIS A 982 -5.55 -39.05 -20.47
N ALA A 983 -5.15 -40.31 -20.31
CA ALA A 983 -5.23 -41.32 -21.36
C ALA A 983 -5.46 -42.68 -20.69
N GLY A 984 -6.73 -43.00 -20.45
CA GLY A 984 -7.11 -44.23 -19.78
C GLY A 984 -8.59 -44.59 -19.90
N GLU A 985 -9.28 -44.14 -20.95
CA GLU A 985 -10.63 -44.62 -21.27
C GLU A 985 -10.91 -44.29 -22.75
N HIS A 986 -10.64 -45.26 -23.64
CA HIS A 986 -11.30 -45.48 -24.95
C HIS A 986 -10.42 -46.38 -25.83
N ALA A 987 -10.44 -47.69 -25.56
CA ALA A 987 -10.13 -48.71 -26.56
C ALA A 987 -10.69 -50.06 -26.11
N THR A 988 -11.97 -50.32 -26.38
CA THR A 988 -12.54 -51.69 -26.54
C THR A 988 -14.00 -51.62 -26.97
N ALA A 989 -14.23 -51.70 -28.28
CA ALA A 989 -15.42 -52.14 -29.02
C ALA A 989 -15.29 -51.45 -30.40
N GLN A 990 -15.13 -52.13 -31.54
CA GLN A 990 -15.92 -53.23 -32.04
C GLN A 990 -15.10 -54.05 -33.05
N SER A 991 -15.21 -55.38 -32.96
CA SER A 991 -15.08 -56.27 -34.09
C SER A 991 -16.41 -56.32 -34.85
N GLN A 992 -16.44 -55.84 -36.09
CA GLN A 992 -17.19 -56.40 -37.22
C GLN A 992 -16.80 -55.68 -38.52
#